data_AF-A0A969H9G7-F1
#
_entry.id   AF-A0A969H9G7-F1
#
_cell.length_a   1.000
_cell.length_b   1.000
_cell.length_c   1.000
_cell.angle_alpha   90.00
_cell.angle_beta   90.00
_cell.angle_gamma   90.00
#
_symmetry.space_group_name_H-M   'P 1'
#
loop_
_entity.id
_entity.type
_entity.pdbx_description
1 polymer ?
#
loop_
_entity_poly.entity_id
_entity_poly.type
_entity_poly.pdbx_seq_one_letter_code
_entity_poly.pdbx_strand_id
1 'polypeptide(L)'
;MTVSSSSLPNTSDAETRSPLSRFINSLPGAKFVKNLAIGTRLLIGFGILVVITLIGALVSYAGSSRATTSIENTVQFRVPVALAASAAQTDLLRMISDVRGYLALGDQDFRTSYLASKKAFEADLSQLTRLSTNLDEADRSRFNQVKAIYDQWADSPDQLFELRDDQLEREPAYKLLATEGVKKAGTVLIGVQTLIETQAQREASADNQDLLKDMASFQGSFAAQLSGLRGYVTTRNRIFRGEYEANLDLNQIAWDRLTDNKAKLTPDQQVTFAEIAQNREDFLQLPDRIFEILESPRWREDLYLFRTETIPATETMQRLLTEITQNQQDRLVAELNEGRKGLLNANQQTLVGGLASLIFGMLLAYIFRENIAGPVRRLTNVAERIRGGDLEAQARVEATDEIGTLAGTFNNMTSQLRQTLWQVRKEKKRADDLLNVVIPIGVELASEKNFNRLLENMLLEAKKFCHADAGIVYLKDGDRLKFVIVRNDSLKIAMGGTVDKDITFSRLPLTLPVYDDETTPGAAHQSVAAHATLIGQSLNIADAYQPEILNAYGPGVFDEKSDYRSVSYLTIPLKNSANEVRGVLQLINAQDPDSNQIIPFDLNLQQMMESYSSLAVAALEAYIREQSLKHEIQQLRIEIDEVKRQKQVSEIVDSDFFQDLQAKARTIRSRRSGGTPPTDSPAPDDKASS
;
A
#
# COMPACT_ATOMS: atom_id res chain seq x y z
N MET A 1 -45.23 22.61 39.80
CA MET A 1 -45.15 21.31 39.12
C MET A 1 -45.43 21.52 37.65
N THR A 2 -44.39 21.54 36.83
CA THR A 2 -44.47 21.36 35.38
C THR A 2 -43.08 20.92 34.93
N VAL A 3 -43.02 19.69 34.44
CA VAL A 3 -41.82 19.01 33.93
C VAL A 3 -41.64 19.45 32.48
N SER A 4 -40.44 19.90 32.12
CA SER A 4 -40.05 20.08 30.72
C SER A 4 -38.70 19.38 30.50
N SER A 5 -38.73 18.37 29.66
CA SER A 5 -37.66 17.46 29.30
C SER A 5 -36.56 18.15 28.49
N SER A 6 -35.33 18.14 29.02
CA SER A 6 -34.11 18.50 28.31
C SER A 6 -33.61 17.32 27.48
N SER A 7 -33.61 17.46 26.15
CA SER A 7 -32.95 16.57 25.21
C SER A 7 -31.43 16.75 25.28
N LEU A 8 -30.72 15.72 25.72
CA LEU A 8 -29.25 15.60 25.63
C LEU A 8 -28.83 15.33 24.16
N PRO A 9 -27.79 15.98 23.62
CA PRO A 9 -27.21 15.60 22.34
C PRO A 9 -26.31 14.38 22.49
N ASN A 10 -26.47 13.45 21.54
CA ASN A 10 -25.78 12.17 21.44
C ASN A 10 -24.28 12.37 21.11
N THR A 11 -23.41 12.23 22.12
CA THR A 11 -21.95 12.26 21.98
C THR A 11 -21.39 10.84 21.93
N SER A 12 -21.27 10.22 20.75
CA SER A 12 -20.62 8.90 20.64
C SER A 12 -19.65 8.70 19.46
N ASP A 13 -19.41 9.69 18.61
CA ASP A 13 -18.59 9.49 17.38
C ASP A 13 -17.22 10.23 17.38
N ALA A 14 -16.86 10.95 18.45
CA ALA A 14 -15.67 11.81 18.46
C ALA A 14 -14.40 11.20 19.08
N GLU A 15 -14.48 10.10 19.84
CA GLU A 15 -13.37 9.66 20.71
C GLU A 15 -12.45 8.53 20.18
N THR A 16 -12.72 7.92 19.04
CA THR A 16 -11.95 6.74 18.57
C THR A 16 -10.92 7.00 17.48
N ARG A 17 -10.59 8.26 17.17
CA ARG A 17 -9.57 8.60 16.17
C ARG A 17 -8.22 8.92 16.81
N SER A 18 -7.21 8.08 16.53
CA SER A 18 -5.84 8.26 17.02
C SER A 18 -5.33 9.68 16.71
N PRO A 19 -4.51 10.31 17.57
CA PRO A 19 -3.99 11.66 17.32
C PRO A 19 -3.26 11.79 15.98
N LEU A 20 -2.61 10.71 15.53
CA LEU A 20 -1.96 10.60 14.22
C LEU A 20 -2.95 10.65 13.05
N SER A 21 -4.12 10.01 13.18
CA SER A 21 -5.17 10.05 12.15
C SER A 21 -5.77 11.46 11.98
N ARG A 22 -5.84 12.25 13.06
CA ARG A 22 -6.28 13.66 13.01
C ARG A 22 -5.25 14.53 12.27
N PHE A 23 -3.97 14.35 12.58
CA PHE A 23 -2.88 15.06 11.89
C PHE A 23 -2.84 14.75 10.39
N ILE A 24 -2.93 13.48 9.99
CA ILE A 24 -2.91 13.08 8.58
C ILE A 24 -4.10 13.70 7.81
N ASN A 25 -5.29 13.74 8.42
CA ASN A 25 -6.46 14.38 7.80
C ASN A 25 -6.37 15.91 7.72
N SER A 26 -5.43 16.53 8.44
CA SER A 26 -5.19 17.99 8.40
C SER A 26 -4.19 18.41 7.31
N LEU A 27 -3.47 17.46 6.69
CA LEU A 27 -2.52 17.76 5.62
C LEU A 27 -3.25 18.25 4.35
N PRO A 28 -2.76 19.31 3.68
CA PRO A 28 -3.31 19.78 2.42
C PRO A 28 -3.24 18.65 1.38
N GLY A 29 -4.39 18.30 0.78
CA GLY A 29 -4.51 17.18 -0.16
C GLY A 29 -5.02 15.86 0.43
N ALA A 30 -5.13 15.70 1.76
CA ALA A 30 -5.63 14.46 2.37
C ALA A 30 -7.07 14.09 1.94
N LYS A 31 -7.93 15.10 1.74
CA LYS A 31 -9.29 14.92 1.18
C LYS A 31 -9.27 14.51 -0.30
N PHE A 32 -8.30 15.00 -1.08
CA PHE A 32 -8.15 14.64 -2.48
C PHE A 32 -7.74 13.17 -2.61
N VAL A 33 -6.77 12.72 -1.81
CA VAL A 33 -6.32 11.33 -1.79
C VAL A 33 -7.44 10.36 -1.39
N LYS A 34 -8.35 10.76 -0.49
CA LYS A 34 -9.48 9.94 -0.02
C LYS A 34 -10.56 9.63 -1.04
N ASN A 35 -10.56 10.28 -2.21
CA ASN A 35 -11.58 10.07 -3.24
C ASN A 35 -11.00 9.42 -4.51
N LEU A 36 -9.69 9.16 -4.57
CA LEU A 36 -9.03 8.53 -5.72
C LEU A 36 -9.31 7.02 -5.78
N ALA A 37 -9.18 6.41 -6.95
CA ALA A 37 -9.16 4.95 -7.08
C ALA A 37 -8.07 4.32 -6.18
N ILE A 38 -8.32 3.15 -5.60
CA ILE A 38 -7.35 2.42 -4.75
C ILE A 38 -6.02 2.25 -5.49
N GLY A 39 -6.08 1.86 -6.78
CA GLY A 39 -4.89 1.70 -7.62
C GLY A 39 -4.07 2.97 -7.76
N THR A 40 -4.73 4.11 -8.00
CA THR A 40 -4.07 5.42 -8.11
C THR A 40 -3.44 5.86 -6.78
N ARG A 41 -4.08 5.59 -5.64
CA ARG A 41 -3.51 5.90 -4.32
C ARG A 41 -2.26 5.10 -4.03
N LEU A 42 -2.30 3.80 -4.30
CA LEU A 42 -1.14 2.91 -4.15
C LEU A 42 0.00 3.38 -5.06
N LEU A 43 -0.30 3.70 -6.32
CA LEU A 43 0.68 4.16 -7.29
C LEU A 43 1.32 5.50 -6.89
N ILE A 44 0.55 6.46 -6.36
CA ILE A 44 1.10 7.73 -5.84
C ILE A 44 1.98 7.47 -4.62
N GLY A 45 1.53 6.67 -3.65
CA GLY A 45 2.30 6.38 -2.44
C GLY A 45 3.62 5.67 -2.74
N PHE A 46 3.56 4.57 -3.50
CA PHE A 46 4.77 3.85 -3.91
C PHE A 46 5.63 4.68 -4.87
N GLY A 47 5.02 5.46 -5.76
CA GLY A 47 5.74 6.36 -6.68
C GLY A 47 6.56 7.41 -5.93
N ILE A 48 5.99 8.07 -4.93
CA ILE A 48 6.72 9.03 -4.09
C ILE A 48 7.88 8.32 -3.35
N LEU A 49 7.64 7.14 -2.78
CA LEU A 49 8.68 6.38 -2.09
C LEU A 49 9.85 6.01 -3.02
N VAL A 50 9.54 5.59 -4.26
CA VAL A 50 10.55 5.29 -5.29
C VAL A 50 11.33 6.55 -5.65
N VAL A 51 10.64 7.68 -5.89
CA VAL A 51 11.29 8.96 -6.23
C VAL A 51 12.22 9.43 -5.12
N ILE A 52 11.79 9.41 -3.85
CA ILE A 52 12.64 9.78 -2.70
C ILE A 52 13.89 8.89 -2.64
N THR A 53 13.70 7.57 -2.80
CA THR A 53 14.79 6.61 -2.77
C THR A 53 15.77 6.84 -3.92
N LEU A 54 15.26 7.13 -5.12
CA LEU A 54 16.07 7.38 -6.31
C LEU A 54 16.83 8.71 -6.20
N ILE A 55 16.21 9.76 -5.66
CA ILE A 55 16.90 11.02 -5.35
C ILE A 55 18.03 10.78 -4.34
N GLY A 56 17.75 10.06 -3.24
CA GLY A 56 18.77 9.73 -2.24
C GLY A 56 19.93 8.94 -2.83
N ALA A 57 19.64 7.93 -3.66
CA ALA A 57 20.64 7.14 -4.37
C ALA A 57 21.47 7.99 -5.35
N LEU A 58 20.83 8.91 -6.08
CA LEU A 58 21.50 9.77 -7.07
C LEU A 58 22.40 10.82 -6.41
N VAL A 59 21.95 11.43 -5.31
CA VAL A 59 22.77 12.34 -4.49
C VAL A 59 23.97 11.59 -3.92
N SER A 60 23.76 10.39 -3.37
CA SER A 60 24.84 9.55 -2.86
C SER A 60 25.85 9.18 -3.95
N TYR A 61 25.35 8.74 -5.11
CA TYR A 61 26.19 8.38 -6.25
C TYR A 61 27.00 9.58 -6.75
N ALA A 62 26.39 10.76 -6.89
CA ALA A 62 27.08 11.97 -7.31
C ALA A 62 28.14 12.41 -6.29
N GLY A 63 27.84 12.35 -4.99
CA GLY A 63 28.79 12.65 -3.91
C GLY A 63 29.97 11.68 -3.90
N SER A 64 29.68 10.38 -4.02
CA SER A 64 30.70 9.33 -4.05
C SER A 64 31.56 9.41 -5.31
N SER A 65 30.96 9.68 -6.48
CA SER A 65 31.71 9.82 -7.74
C SER A 65 32.66 11.02 -7.70
N ARG A 66 32.22 12.18 -7.20
CA ARG A 66 33.09 13.36 -7.01
C ARG A 66 34.27 13.04 -6.08
N ALA A 67 34.00 12.36 -4.98
CA ALA A 67 35.04 11.95 -4.03
C ALA A 67 36.04 10.98 -4.67
N THR A 68 35.56 9.95 -5.39
CA THR A 68 36.41 8.98 -6.07
C THR A 68 37.27 9.64 -7.15
N THR A 69 36.70 10.50 -8.01
CA THR A 69 37.46 11.19 -9.07
C THR A 69 38.52 12.13 -8.49
N SER A 70 38.21 12.82 -7.37
CA SER A 70 39.22 13.62 -6.66
C SER A 70 40.38 12.75 -6.18
N ILE A 71 40.10 11.60 -5.55
CA ILE A 71 41.12 10.67 -5.06
C ILE A 71 41.96 10.09 -6.21
N GLU A 72 41.33 9.70 -7.31
CA GLU A 72 41.99 9.05 -8.43
C GLU A 72 42.96 10.00 -9.15
N ASN A 73 42.56 11.26 -9.36
CA ASN A 73 43.43 12.29 -9.91
C ASN A 73 44.62 12.59 -8.97
N THR A 74 44.38 12.66 -7.66
CA THR A 74 45.44 12.89 -6.68
C THR A 74 46.49 11.76 -6.72
N VAL A 75 46.06 10.50 -6.75
CA VAL A 75 46.96 9.33 -6.76
C VAL A 75 47.76 9.25 -8.06
N GLN A 76 47.13 9.52 -9.21
CA GLN A 76 47.82 9.40 -10.51
C GLN A 76 48.83 10.52 -10.78
N PHE A 77 48.69 11.70 -10.17
CA PHE A 77 49.56 12.84 -10.48
C PHE A 77 50.48 13.27 -9.33
N ARG A 78 50.01 13.32 -8.08
CA ARG A 78 50.82 13.83 -6.97
C ARG A 78 51.86 12.83 -6.49
N VAL A 79 51.50 11.54 -6.43
CA VAL A 79 52.42 10.49 -5.98
C VAL A 79 53.63 10.36 -6.91
N PRO A 80 53.49 10.28 -8.25
CA PRO A 80 54.66 10.20 -9.14
C PRO A 80 55.55 11.43 -9.10
N VAL A 81 54.99 12.63 -8.90
CA VAL A 81 55.78 13.86 -8.75
C VAL A 81 56.59 13.83 -7.46
N ALA A 82 55.96 13.54 -6.33
CA ALA A 82 56.65 13.48 -5.04
C ALA A 82 57.76 12.42 -5.04
N LEU A 83 57.49 11.26 -5.65
CA LEU A 83 58.49 10.19 -5.80
C LEU A 83 59.66 10.62 -6.69
N ALA A 84 59.39 11.22 -7.86
CA ALA A 84 60.45 11.68 -8.77
C ALA A 84 61.29 12.81 -8.15
N ALA A 85 60.67 13.75 -7.43
CA ALA A 85 61.38 14.81 -6.72
C ALA A 85 62.25 14.26 -5.57
N SER A 86 61.74 13.27 -4.82
CA SER A 86 62.49 12.60 -3.76
C SER A 86 63.63 11.72 -4.29
N ALA A 87 63.43 11.05 -5.43
CA ALA A 87 64.47 10.28 -6.12
C ALA A 87 65.59 11.21 -6.60
N ALA A 88 65.22 12.31 -7.28
CA ALA A 88 66.15 13.33 -7.72
C ALA A 88 66.97 13.89 -6.54
N GLN A 89 66.32 14.17 -5.40
CA GLN A 89 67.03 14.62 -4.20
C GLN A 89 68.07 13.60 -3.72
N THR A 90 67.73 12.31 -3.76
CA THR A 90 68.64 11.23 -3.33
C THR A 90 69.82 11.09 -4.27
N ASP A 91 69.59 11.14 -5.58
CA ASP A 91 70.65 11.00 -6.57
C ASP A 91 71.56 12.24 -6.60
N LEU A 92 71.01 13.45 -6.39
CA LEU A 92 71.81 14.65 -6.19
C LEU A 92 72.75 14.54 -4.98
N LEU A 93 72.26 13.97 -3.88
CA LEU A 93 73.06 13.72 -2.68
C LEU A 93 74.17 12.68 -2.92
N ARG A 94 73.89 11.63 -3.72
CA ARG A 94 74.92 10.69 -4.15
C ARG A 94 75.97 11.36 -5.03
N MET A 95 75.54 12.15 -6.02
CA MET A 95 76.45 12.89 -6.90
C MET A 95 77.43 13.75 -6.11
N ILE A 96 76.95 14.59 -5.18
CA ILE A 96 77.84 15.46 -4.39
C ILE A 96 78.73 14.64 -3.43
N SER A 97 78.22 13.52 -2.91
CA SER A 97 79.00 12.60 -2.07
C SER A 97 80.13 11.95 -2.86
N ASP A 98 79.87 11.52 -4.08
CA ASP A 98 80.85 10.90 -4.97
C ASP A 98 81.91 11.90 -5.43
N VAL A 99 81.50 13.14 -5.77
CA VAL A 99 82.46 14.22 -6.07
C VAL A 99 83.38 14.45 -4.88
N ARG A 100 82.83 14.55 -3.67
CA ARG A 100 83.61 14.70 -2.44
C ARG A 100 84.57 13.52 -2.22
N GLY A 101 84.09 12.29 -2.44
CA GLY A 101 84.88 11.06 -2.32
C GLY A 101 86.07 11.06 -3.26
N TYR A 102 85.85 11.40 -4.53
CA TYR A 102 86.91 11.49 -5.54
C TYR A 102 87.94 12.58 -5.21
N LEU A 103 87.50 13.78 -4.84
CA LEU A 103 88.41 14.88 -4.49
C LEU A 103 89.29 14.56 -3.28
N ALA A 104 88.77 13.77 -2.34
CA ALA A 104 89.50 13.32 -1.16
C ALA A 104 90.46 12.16 -1.45
N LEU A 105 89.99 11.12 -2.14
CA LEU A 105 90.70 9.83 -2.25
C LEU A 105 91.33 9.59 -3.63
N GLY A 106 90.79 10.17 -4.70
CA GLY A 106 91.24 9.95 -6.08
C GLY A 106 90.84 8.58 -6.65
N ASP A 107 89.90 7.88 -6.02
CA ASP A 107 89.44 6.56 -6.44
C ASP A 107 88.43 6.66 -7.58
N GLN A 108 88.69 5.95 -8.68
CA GLN A 108 87.85 5.94 -9.89
C GLN A 108 86.45 5.36 -9.67
N ASP A 109 86.25 4.57 -8.61
CA ASP A 109 84.93 4.05 -8.25
C ASP A 109 83.93 5.18 -7.97
N PHE A 110 84.38 6.28 -7.34
CA PHE A 110 83.53 7.45 -7.12
C PHE A 110 83.15 8.13 -8.44
N ARG A 111 84.07 8.25 -9.41
CA ARG A 111 83.76 8.83 -10.72
C ARG A 111 82.72 8.00 -11.47
N THR A 112 82.85 6.67 -11.39
CA THR A 112 81.88 5.73 -11.98
C THR A 112 80.50 5.82 -11.32
N SER A 113 80.47 5.87 -9.97
CA SER A 113 79.23 6.05 -9.19
C SER A 113 78.57 7.41 -9.47
N TYR A 114 79.37 8.48 -9.61
CA TYR A 114 78.89 9.81 -9.97
C TYR A 114 78.18 9.79 -11.33
N LEU A 115 78.79 9.19 -12.37
CA LEU A 115 78.19 9.11 -13.70
C LEU A 115 76.87 8.31 -13.70
N ALA A 116 76.80 7.23 -12.91
CA ALA A 116 75.56 6.48 -12.74
C ALA A 116 74.47 7.32 -12.05
N SER A 117 74.83 8.04 -10.99
CA SER A 117 73.93 8.92 -10.25
C SER A 117 73.49 10.13 -11.09
N LYS A 118 74.39 10.72 -11.89
CA LYS A 118 74.08 11.79 -12.87
C LYS A 118 73.00 11.35 -13.84
N LYS A 119 73.18 10.17 -14.44
CA LYS A 119 72.20 9.60 -15.38
C LYS A 119 70.84 9.34 -14.73
N ALA A 120 70.82 8.85 -13.48
CA ALA A 120 69.60 8.62 -12.73
C ALA A 120 68.88 9.94 -12.40
N PHE A 121 69.63 10.94 -11.93
CA PHE A 121 69.12 12.29 -11.67
C PHE A 121 68.52 12.95 -12.91
N GLU A 122 69.17 12.85 -14.07
CA GLU A 122 68.66 13.36 -15.34
C GLU A 122 67.37 12.65 -15.79
N ALA A 123 67.25 11.35 -15.49
CA ALA A 123 66.03 10.59 -15.74
C ALA A 123 64.88 11.09 -14.83
N ASP A 124 65.15 11.37 -13.56
CA ASP A 124 64.17 11.91 -12.63
C ASP A 124 63.73 13.34 -13.02
N LEU A 125 64.67 14.20 -13.43
CA LEU A 125 64.33 15.53 -13.98
C LEU A 125 63.49 15.42 -15.26
N SER A 126 63.79 14.43 -16.11
CA SER A 126 62.99 14.17 -17.31
C SER A 126 61.58 13.71 -16.96
N GLN A 127 61.42 12.86 -15.94
CA GLN A 127 60.11 12.44 -15.43
C GLN A 127 59.33 13.62 -14.84
N LEU A 128 59.97 14.45 -14.00
CA LEU A 128 59.36 15.67 -13.47
C LEU A 128 58.96 16.65 -14.57
N THR A 129 59.75 16.78 -15.64
CA THR A 129 59.41 17.61 -16.80
C THR A 129 58.10 17.14 -17.44
N ARG A 130 57.91 15.83 -17.62
CA ARG A 130 56.65 15.26 -18.17
C ARG A 130 55.46 15.51 -17.25
N LEU A 131 55.68 15.52 -15.95
CA LEU A 131 54.64 15.73 -14.93
C LEU A 131 54.41 17.23 -14.60
N SER A 132 55.27 18.12 -15.09
CA SER A 132 55.30 19.55 -14.73
C SER A 132 54.03 20.33 -15.10
N THR A 133 53.25 19.84 -16.06
CA THR A 133 51.95 20.41 -16.44
C THR A 133 50.94 20.34 -15.31
N ASN A 134 51.06 19.34 -14.43
CA ASN A 134 50.15 19.11 -13.29
C ASN A 134 50.67 19.72 -11.98
N LEU A 135 51.87 20.32 -11.99
CA LEU A 135 52.39 21.06 -10.84
C LEU A 135 51.60 22.36 -10.63
N ASP A 136 51.55 22.79 -9.38
CA ASP A 136 51.11 24.15 -9.07
C ASP A 136 52.16 25.16 -9.56
N GLU A 137 51.78 26.43 -9.66
CA GLU A 137 52.66 27.46 -10.21
C GLU A 137 53.94 27.64 -9.38
N ALA A 138 53.84 27.44 -8.06
CA ALA A 138 54.98 27.54 -7.15
C ALA A 138 55.99 26.41 -7.38
N ASP A 139 55.56 25.15 -7.43
CA ASP A 139 56.43 24.01 -7.67
C ASP A 139 56.95 23.98 -9.10
N ARG A 140 56.17 24.45 -10.08
CA ARG A 140 56.65 24.64 -11.45
C ARG A 140 57.79 25.66 -11.49
N SER A 141 57.65 26.79 -10.80
CA SER A 141 58.72 27.79 -10.68
C SER A 141 59.97 27.22 -9.99
N ARG A 142 59.80 26.51 -8.86
CA ARG A 142 60.90 25.83 -8.16
C ARG A 142 61.60 24.81 -9.06
N PHE A 143 60.84 23.99 -9.79
CA PHE A 143 61.39 22.98 -10.69
C PHE A 143 62.18 23.62 -11.84
N ASN A 144 61.67 24.71 -12.42
CA ASN A 144 62.41 25.47 -13.44
C ASN A 144 63.71 26.06 -12.90
N GLN A 145 63.72 26.53 -11.64
CA GLN A 145 64.95 26.98 -10.97
C GLN A 145 65.94 25.82 -10.76
N VAL A 146 65.48 24.64 -10.33
CA VAL A 146 66.35 23.44 -10.22
C VAL A 146 66.99 23.14 -11.56
N LYS A 147 66.21 23.13 -12.65
CA LYS A 147 66.72 22.86 -13.99
C LYS A 147 67.75 23.91 -14.43
N ALA A 148 67.46 25.19 -14.24
CA ALA A 148 68.39 26.26 -14.61
C ALA A 148 69.72 26.19 -13.82
N ILE A 149 69.67 25.85 -12.54
CA ILE A 149 70.87 25.65 -11.72
C ILE A 149 71.63 24.41 -12.19
N TYR A 150 70.93 23.30 -12.45
CA TYR A 150 71.53 22.08 -12.95
C TYR A 150 72.24 22.28 -14.29
N ASP A 151 71.61 22.98 -15.24
CA ASP A 151 72.19 23.24 -16.57
C ASP A 151 73.51 24.03 -16.48
N GLN A 152 73.67 24.88 -15.46
CA GLN A 152 74.93 25.60 -15.19
C GLN A 152 75.94 24.76 -14.41
N TRP A 153 75.45 23.84 -13.57
CA TRP A 153 76.27 23.05 -12.65
C TRP A 153 76.75 21.72 -13.25
N ALA A 154 76.06 21.16 -14.25
CA ALA A 154 76.24 19.79 -14.73
C ALA A 154 77.65 19.43 -15.19
N ASP A 155 78.43 20.42 -15.64
CA ASP A 155 79.81 20.26 -16.11
C ASP A 155 80.86 20.54 -15.01
N SER A 156 80.46 21.18 -13.90
CA SER A 156 81.37 21.55 -12.80
C SER A 156 82.06 20.34 -12.18
N PRO A 157 81.38 19.22 -11.85
CA PRO A 157 82.05 18.03 -11.32
C PRO A 157 83.12 17.44 -12.23
N ASP A 158 82.91 17.43 -13.55
CA ASP A 158 83.88 16.88 -14.49
C ASP A 158 85.16 17.74 -14.53
N GLN A 159 85.01 19.08 -14.49
CA GLN A 159 86.14 20.00 -14.33
C GLN A 159 86.90 19.79 -13.01
N LEU A 160 86.19 19.50 -11.91
CA LEU A 160 86.79 19.20 -10.63
C LEU A 160 87.60 17.89 -10.65
N PHE A 161 87.14 16.87 -11.39
CA PHE A 161 87.90 15.64 -11.58
C PHE A 161 89.18 15.88 -12.38
N GLU A 162 89.12 16.67 -13.45
CA GLU A 162 90.29 17.05 -14.24
C GLU A 162 91.31 17.84 -13.40
N LEU A 163 90.85 18.84 -12.64
CA LEU A 163 91.70 19.57 -11.70
C LEU A 163 92.29 18.65 -10.63
N ARG A 164 91.56 17.66 -10.14
CA ARG A 164 92.09 16.71 -9.16
C ARG A 164 93.22 15.88 -9.75
N ASP A 165 93.10 15.46 -11.00
CA ASP A 165 94.05 14.60 -11.69
C ASP A 165 95.32 15.34 -12.13
N ASP A 166 95.24 16.66 -12.37
CA ASP A 166 96.38 17.51 -12.73
C ASP A 166 96.89 18.35 -11.54
N GLN A 167 97.94 17.88 -10.86
CA GLN A 167 98.52 18.61 -9.72
C GLN A 167 99.03 20.02 -10.07
N LEU A 168 99.54 20.25 -11.29
CA LEU A 168 100.05 21.57 -11.68
C LEU A 168 98.90 22.58 -11.73
N GLU A 169 97.77 22.22 -12.32
CA GLU A 169 96.60 23.11 -12.35
C GLU A 169 95.87 23.15 -11.01
N ARG A 170 95.91 22.06 -10.23
CA ARG A 170 95.27 21.96 -8.90
C ARG A 170 95.86 22.90 -7.86
N GLU A 171 97.18 23.03 -7.85
CA GLU A 171 97.96 23.66 -6.77
C GLU A 171 98.80 24.82 -7.34
N PRO A 172 98.28 26.07 -7.33
CA PRO A 172 98.93 27.19 -7.98
C PRO A 172 100.33 27.52 -7.42
N ALA A 173 100.54 27.32 -6.12
CA ALA A 173 101.83 27.49 -5.46
C ALA A 173 102.85 26.43 -5.94
N TYR A 174 102.40 25.18 -6.10
CA TYR A 174 103.23 24.10 -6.64
C TYR A 174 103.59 24.39 -8.09
N LYS A 175 102.63 24.83 -8.91
CA LYS A 175 102.88 25.26 -10.30
C LYS A 175 103.97 26.32 -10.37
N LEU A 176 103.85 27.40 -9.60
CA LEU A 176 104.82 28.50 -9.59
C LEU A 176 106.22 28.03 -9.18
N LEU A 177 106.32 27.18 -8.15
CA LEU A 177 107.60 26.59 -7.75
C LEU A 177 108.16 25.66 -8.83
N ALA A 178 107.34 24.78 -9.40
CA ALA A 178 107.78 23.75 -10.34
C ALA A 178 108.20 24.34 -11.71
N THR A 179 107.52 25.38 -12.20
CA THR A 179 107.79 25.97 -13.52
C THR A 179 108.84 27.08 -13.48
N GLU A 180 108.76 27.98 -12.50
CA GLU A 180 109.65 29.15 -12.41
C GLU A 180 110.71 28.97 -11.31
N GLY A 181 110.30 28.56 -10.11
CA GLY A 181 111.18 28.49 -8.95
C GLY A 181 112.32 27.49 -9.10
N VAL A 182 112.04 26.26 -9.53
CA VAL A 182 113.04 25.20 -9.76
C VAL A 182 114.02 25.61 -10.86
N LYS A 183 113.54 26.27 -11.91
CA LYS A 183 114.40 26.76 -12.99
C LYS A 183 115.39 27.82 -12.48
N LYS A 184 114.90 28.86 -11.80
CA LYS A 184 115.74 29.95 -11.27
C LYS A 184 116.70 29.44 -10.20
N ALA A 185 116.22 28.64 -9.25
CA ALA A 185 117.06 28.05 -8.21
C ALA A 185 118.09 27.06 -8.77
N GLY A 186 117.73 26.31 -9.81
CA GLY A 186 118.65 25.44 -10.54
C GLY A 186 119.81 26.23 -11.16
N THR A 187 119.53 27.35 -11.83
CA THR A 187 120.57 28.24 -12.38
C THR A 187 121.51 28.77 -11.29
N VAL A 188 120.97 29.17 -10.13
CA VAL A 188 121.78 29.64 -8.98
C VAL A 188 122.69 28.53 -8.45
N LEU A 189 122.16 27.32 -8.24
CA LEU A 189 122.92 26.19 -7.70
C LEU A 189 123.99 25.69 -8.67
N ILE A 190 123.68 25.63 -9.97
CA ILE A 190 124.66 25.27 -11.01
C ILE A 190 125.74 26.36 -11.09
N GLY A 191 125.34 27.64 -11.11
CA GLY A 191 126.28 28.76 -11.18
C GLY A 191 127.24 28.78 -10.00
N VAL A 192 126.76 28.58 -8.76
CA VAL A 192 127.66 28.55 -7.60
C VAL A 192 128.56 27.32 -7.60
N GLN A 193 128.08 26.17 -8.10
CA GLN A 193 128.92 24.99 -8.28
C GLN A 193 130.07 25.30 -9.25
N THR A 194 129.80 25.98 -10.37
CA THR A 194 130.83 26.45 -11.31
C THR A 194 131.80 27.43 -10.66
N LEU A 195 131.32 28.35 -9.80
CA LEU A 195 132.20 29.24 -9.04
C LEU A 195 133.14 28.46 -8.11
N ILE A 196 132.61 27.47 -7.37
CA ILE A 196 133.39 26.63 -6.47
C ILE A 196 134.45 25.83 -7.24
N GLU A 197 134.09 25.22 -8.37
CA GLU A 197 135.00 24.43 -9.20
C GLU A 197 136.13 25.29 -9.79
N THR A 198 135.80 26.46 -10.33
CA THR A 198 136.82 27.39 -10.86
C THR A 198 137.68 27.98 -9.76
N GLN A 199 137.13 28.23 -8.57
CA GLN A 199 137.88 28.71 -7.42
C GLN A 199 138.84 27.65 -6.87
N ALA A 200 138.44 26.38 -6.87
CA ALA A 200 139.26 25.24 -6.42
C ALA A 200 140.49 24.99 -7.31
N GLN A 201 140.49 25.48 -8.56
CA GLN A 201 141.65 25.41 -9.46
C GLN A 201 142.72 26.47 -9.17
N ARG A 202 142.42 27.49 -8.34
CA ARG A 202 143.35 28.57 -8.00
C ARG A 202 144.31 28.13 -6.90
N GLU A 203 145.47 28.79 -6.83
CA GLU A 203 146.45 28.54 -5.77
C GLU A 203 145.86 28.78 -4.38
N ALA A 204 146.24 27.93 -3.43
CA ALA A 204 145.75 27.98 -2.05
C ALA A 204 146.34 29.17 -1.28
N SER A 205 145.72 30.35 -1.41
CA SER A 205 145.96 31.53 -0.58
C SER A 205 144.85 31.70 0.48
N ALA A 206 145.12 32.48 1.53
CA ALA A 206 144.11 32.77 2.57
C ALA A 206 142.83 33.37 1.96
N ASP A 207 142.97 34.37 1.07
CA ASP A 207 141.85 34.98 0.35
C ASP A 207 141.07 33.96 -0.50
N ASN A 208 141.76 33.03 -1.18
CA ASN A 208 141.11 32.04 -2.02
C ASN A 208 140.37 30.97 -1.21
N GLN A 209 140.89 30.61 -0.03
CA GLN A 209 140.23 29.70 0.91
C GLN A 209 138.99 30.33 1.54
N ASP A 210 139.06 31.61 1.91
CA ASP A 210 137.92 32.36 2.44
C ASP A 210 136.80 32.49 1.39
N LEU A 211 137.15 32.82 0.14
CA LEU A 211 136.19 32.84 -0.97
C LEU A 211 135.52 31.47 -1.17
N LEU A 212 136.29 30.38 -1.15
CA LEU A 212 135.75 29.03 -1.32
C LEU A 212 134.77 28.67 -0.18
N LYS A 213 135.10 29.07 1.06
CA LYS A 213 134.24 28.88 2.23
C LYS A 213 132.95 29.70 2.12
N ASP A 214 133.02 30.94 1.67
CA ASP A 214 131.83 31.79 1.48
C ASP A 214 130.94 31.24 0.35
N MET A 215 131.53 30.76 -0.76
CA MET A 215 130.80 30.09 -1.84
C MET A 215 130.09 28.82 -1.37
N ALA A 216 130.77 27.97 -0.60
CA ALA A 216 130.17 26.76 -0.02
C ALA A 216 129.07 27.09 1.00
N SER A 217 129.27 28.12 1.82
CA SER A 217 128.26 28.61 2.77
C SER A 217 127.01 29.13 2.06
N PHE A 218 127.20 29.86 0.95
CA PHE A 218 126.10 30.30 0.09
C PHE A 218 125.38 29.10 -0.53
N GLN A 219 126.09 28.14 -1.14
CA GLN A 219 125.48 26.96 -1.75
C GLN A 219 124.65 26.15 -0.75
N GLY A 220 125.21 25.88 0.43
CA GLY A 220 124.53 25.10 1.46
C GLY A 220 123.27 25.78 2.00
N SER A 221 123.36 27.07 2.33
CA SER A 221 122.22 27.85 2.80
C SER A 221 121.14 28.02 1.72
N PHE A 222 121.52 28.25 0.45
CA PHE A 222 120.55 28.36 -0.65
C PHE A 222 119.84 27.03 -0.94
N ALA A 223 120.57 25.91 -0.91
CA ALA A 223 119.98 24.59 -1.07
C ALA A 223 119.01 24.25 0.07
N ALA A 224 119.38 24.59 1.32
CA ALA A 224 118.51 24.42 2.48
C ALA A 224 117.27 25.33 2.42
N GLN A 225 117.44 26.57 1.96
CA GLN A 225 116.33 27.49 1.68
C GLN A 225 115.35 26.89 0.66
N LEU A 226 115.84 26.41 -0.49
CA LEU A 226 115.00 25.77 -1.50
C LEU A 226 114.29 24.52 -0.95
N SER A 227 114.97 23.74 -0.11
CA SER A 227 114.40 22.57 0.56
C SER A 227 113.25 22.96 1.49
N GLY A 228 113.43 24.00 2.32
CA GLY A 228 112.37 24.55 3.18
C GLY A 228 111.18 25.06 2.36
N LEU A 229 111.42 25.81 1.29
CA LEU A 229 110.35 26.28 0.41
C LEU A 229 109.56 25.12 -0.21
N ARG A 230 110.26 24.11 -0.73
CA ARG A 230 109.64 22.90 -1.29
C ARG A 230 108.85 22.14 -0.23
N GLY A 231 109.41 21.98 0.97
CA GLY A 231 108.75 21.33 2.09
C GLY A 231 107.44 22.03 2.46
N TYR A 232 107.42 23.37 2.48
CA TYR A 232 106.21 24.14 2.77
C TYR A 232 105.18 24.04 1.66
N VAL A 233 105.58 24.11 0.39
CA VAL A 233 104.68 23.94 -0.76
C VAL A 233 104.00 22.56 -0.76
N THR A 234 104.75 21.49 -0.49
CA THR A 234 104.22 20.12 -0.54
C THR A 234 103.35 19.76 0.67
N THR A 235 103.70 20.26 1.87
CA THR A 235 103.06 19.79 3.11
C THR A 235 102.17 20.84 3.78
N ARG A 236 102.34 22.13 3.44
CA ARG A 236 101.78 23.28 4.14
C ARG A 236 102.12 23.32 5.63
N ASN A 237 103.13 22.57 6.06
CA ASN A 237 103.61 22.60 7.44
C ASN A 237 104.51 23.81 7.65
N ARG A 238 104.08 24.72 8.54
CA ARG A 238 104.78 25.97 8.84
C ARG A 238 106.21 25.78 9.35
N ILE A 239 106.58 24.60 9.83
CA ILE A 239 107.97 24.29 10.21
C ILE A 239 108.91 24.54 9.01
N PHE A 240 108.52 24.09 7.82
CA PHE A 240 109.33 24.29 6.61
C PHE A 240 109.40 25.75 6.14
N ARG A 241 108.36 26.55 6.44
CA ARG A 241 108.41 28.00 6.23
C ARG A 241 109.47 28.63 7.13
N GLY A 242 109.48 28.25 8.41
CA GLY A 242 110.53 28.70 9.35
C GLY A 242 111.93 28.25 8.93
N GLU A 243 112.08 27.04 8.39
CA GLU A 243 113.35 26.57 7.83
C GLU A 243 113.78 27.41 6.61
N TYR A 244 112.86 27.75 5.71
CA TYR A 244 113.13 28.66 4.59
C TYR A 244 113.63 30.02 5.09
N GLU A 245 112.91 30.64 6.04
CA GLU A 245 113.21 31.97 6.57
C GLU A 245 114.57 32.00 7.28
N ALA A 246 114.87 31.00 8.12
CA ALA A 246 116.16 30.91 8.80
C ALA A 246 117.34 30.72 7.81
N ASN A 247 117.14 29.93 6.75
CA ASN A 247 118.17 29.72 5.74
C ASN A 247 118.30 30.90 4.76
N LEU A 248 117.23 31.68 4.56
CA LEU A 248 117.28 32.95 3.82
C LEU A 248 118.25 33.92 4.49
N ASP A 249 118.16 34.08 5.81
CA ASP A 249 119.05 34.97 6.58
C ASP A 249 120.52 34.52 6.47
N LEU A 250 120.78 33.21 6.64
CA LEU A 250 122.12 32.64 6.47
C LEU A 250 122.65 32.82 5.04
N ASN A 251 121.77 32.66 4.04
CA ASN A 251 122.13 32.85 2.65
C ASN A 251 122.43 34.32 2.33
N GLN A 252 121.68 35.26 2.90
CA GLN A 252 121.93 36.69 2.73
C GLN A 252 123.29 37.07 3.32
N ILE A 253 123.62 36.58 4.51
CA ILE A 253 124.94 36.82 5.12
C ILE A 253 126.08 36.29 4.23
N ALA A 254 125.94 35.09 3.67
CA ALA A 254 126.95 34.54 2.75
C ALA A 254 127.03 35.33 1.44
N TRP A 255 125.89 35.79 0.93
CA TRP A 255 125.79 36.61 -0.28
C TRP A 255 126.46 37.98 -0.12
N ASP A 256 126.26 38.65 1.01
CA ASP A 256 126.86 39.95 1.30
C ASP A 256 128.39 39.83 1.33
N ARG A 257 128.94 38.79 1.97
CA ARG A 257 130.40 38.53 1.97
C ARG A 257 130.97 38.27 0.59
N LEU A 258 130.26 37.50 -0.25
CA LEU A 258 130.69 37.26 -1.63
C LEU A 258 130.64 38.55 -2.46
N THR A 259 129.63 39.40 -2.22
CA THR A 259 129.48 40.69 -2.88
C THR A 259 130.59 41.66 -2.48
N ASP A 260 130.89 41.75 -1.19
CA ASP A 260 131.97 42.60 -0.65
C ASP A 260 133.35 42.18 -1.19
N ASN A 261 133.55 40.88 -1.41
CA ASN A 261 134.79 40.32 -1.98
C ASN A 261 134.75 40.15 -3.50
N LYS A 262 133.75 40.70 -4.21
CA LYS A 262 133.58 40.53 -5.67
C LYS A 262 134.83 40.92 -6.46
N ALA A 263 135.58 41.93 -6.03
CA ALA A 263 136.82 42.37 -6.68
C ALA A 263 137.94 41.32 -6.67
N LYS A 264 137.87 40.31 -5.77
CA LYS A 264 138.85 39.21 -5.67
C LYS A 264 138.54 38.04 -6.63
N LEU A 265 137.38 38.06 -7.29
CA LEU A 265 136.98 37.07 -8.29
C LEU A 265 137.67 37.31 -9.64
N THR A 266 137.95 36.25 -10.38
CA THR A 266 138.45 36.35 -11.77
C THR A 266 137.39 36.95 -12.71
N PRO A 267 137.76 37.47 -13.89
CA PRO A 267 136.78 37.99 -14.85
C PRO A 267 135.67 36.98 -15.19
N ASP A 268 136.01 35.71 -15.42
CA ASP A 268 135.03 34.66 -15.71
C ASP A 268 134.11 34.39 -14.51
N GLN A 269 134.67 34.35 -13.29
CA GLN A 269 133.87 34.22 -12.07
C GLN A 269 132.93 35.41 -11.84
N GLN A 270 133.33 36.63 -12.22
CA GLN A 270 132.47 37.81 -12.11
C GLN A 270 131.26 37.73 -13.05
N VAL A 271 131.40 37.12 -14.24
CA VAL A 271 130.29 36.86 -15.16
C VAL A 271 129.30 35.86 -14.54
N THR A 272 129.79 34.70 -14.09
CA THR A 272 128.94 33.70 -13.43
C THR A 272 128.28 34.26 -12.16
N PHE A 273 129.00 35.07 -11.38
CA PHE A 273 128.46 35.75 -10.20
C PHE A 273 127.31 36.71 -10.56
N ALA A 274 127.41 37.43 -11.68
CA ALA A 274 126.33 38.30 -12.15
C ALA A 274 125.08 37.50 -12.58
N GLU A 275 125.27 36.36 -13.25
CA GLU A 275 124.15 35.46 -13.60
C GLU A 275 123.46 34.88 -12.35
N ILE A 276 124.24 34.49 -11.34
CA ILE A 276 123.71 34.06 -10.04
C ILE A 276 122.94 35.20 -9.36
N ALA A 277 123.49 36.42 -9.34
CA ALA A 277 122.85 37.58 -8.73
C ALA A 277 121.45 37.81 -9.31
N GLN A 278 121.34 37.84 -10.64
CA GLN A 278 120.06 38.04 -11.32
C GLN A 278 119.05 36.91 -11.02
N ASN A 279 119.48 35.65 -11.14
CA ASN A 279 118.56 34.52 -10.90
C ASN A 279 118.18 34.37 -9.42
N ARG A 280 119.07 34.75 -8.49
CA ARG A 280 118.78 34.81 -7.06
C ARG A 280 117.74 35.88 -6.77
N GLU A 281 117.93 37.09 -7.28
CA GLU A 281 116.97 38.19 -7.11
C GLU A 281 115.59 37.81 -7.63
N ASP A 282 115.53 37.28 -8.87
CA ASP A 282 114.28 36.80 -9.44
C ASP A 282 113.65 35.66 -8.62
N PHE A 283 114.47 34.74 -8.09
CA PHE A 283 113.97 33.65 -7.25
C PHE A 283 113.38 34.18 -5.94
N LEU A 284 114.03 35.16 -5.31
CA LEU A 284 113.58 35.73 -4.03
C LEU A 284 112.25 36.49 -4.12
N GLN A 285 111.78 36.84 -5.32
CA GLN A 285 110.45 37.42 -5.52
C GLN A 285 109.31 36.38 -5.52
N LEU A 286 109.62 35.09 -5.65
CA LEU A 286 108.60 34.03 -5.73
C LEU A 286 108.05 33.57 -4.37
N PRO A 287 108.88 33.38 -3.31
CA PRO A 287 108.45 32.85 -2.01
C PRO A 287 107.26 33.59 -1.39
N ASP A 288 107.26 34.92 -1.37
CA ASP A 288 106.15 35.69 -0.79
C ASP A 288 104.83 35.42 -1.50
N ARG A 289 104.85 35.38 -2.85
CA ARG A 289 103.67 35.01 -3.67
C ARG A 289 103.22 33.58 -3.40
N ILE A 290 104.18 32.66 -3.26
CA ILE A 290 103.91 31.26 -2.91
C ILE A 290 103.23 31.18 -1.54
N PHE A 291 103.75 31.88 -0.54
CA PHE A 291 103.21 31.89 0.81
C PHE A 291 101.80 32.48 0.85
N GLU A 292 101.57 33.58 0.13
CA GLU A 292 100.24 34.18 -0.01
C GLU A 292 99.23 33.18 -0.59
N ILE A 293 99.60 32.46 -1.65
CA ILE A 293 98.74 31.42 -2.24
C ILE A 293 98.47 30.29 -1.24
N LEU A 294 99.51 29.76 -0.57
CA LEU A 294 99.38 28.64 0.36
C LEU A 294 98.55 28.97 1.61
N GLU A 295 98.50 30.24 2.00
CA GLU A 295 97.74 30.73 3.14
C GLU A 295 96.33 31.17 2.75
N SER A 296 96.08 31.38 1.45
CA SER A 296 94.76 31.69 0.92
C SER A 296 93.80 30.48 1.00
N PRO A 297 92.47 30.73 1.04
CA PRO A 297 91.47 29.67 0.85
C PRO A 297 91.58 28.94 -0.50
N ARG A 298 92.22 29.55 -1.50
CA ARG A 298 92.38 29.06 -2.88
C ARG A 298 93.73 28.34 -3.12
N TRP A 299 94.39 27.87 -2.06
CA TRP A 299 95.64 27.11 -2.19
C TRP A 299 95.48 25.81 -3.01
N ARG A 300 94.27 25.25 -3.02
CA ARG A 300 93.85 24.13 -3.88
C ARG A 300 92.60 24.52 -4.65
N GLU A 301 92.72 24.58 -5.96
CA GLU A 301 91.68 25.10 -6.86
C GLU A 301 90.42 24.23 -6.86
N ASP A 302 90.60 22.92 -6.96
CA ASP A 302 89.51 21.94 -6.95
C ASP A 302 88.65 22.04 -5.69
N LEU A 303 89.28 22.11 -4.51
CA LEU A 303 88.57 22.24 -3.24
C LEU A 303 87.95 23.62 -3.04
N TYR A 304 88.55 24.67 -3.59
CA TYR A 304 88.01 26.02 -3.55
C TYR A 304 86.71 26.08 -4.36
N LEU A 305 86.75 25.71 -5.64
CA LEU A 305 85.59 25.69 -6.53
C LEU A 305 84.48 24.77 -6.01
N PHE A 306 84.84 23.59 -5.50
CA PHE A 306 83.88 22.69 -4.87
C PHE A 306 83.12 23.36 -3.71
N ARG A 307 83.82 24.13 -2.87
CA ARG A 307 83.22 24.82 -1.72
C ARG A 307 82.42 26.06 -2.11
N THR A 308 82.90 26.85 -3.06
CA THR A 308 82.30 28.15 -3.38
C THR A 308 81.21 28.08 -4.45
N GLU A 309 81.25 27.08 -5.31
CA GLU A 309 80.34 26.97 -6.45
C GLU A 309 79.49 25.69 -6.38
N THR A 310 80.14 24.52 -6.27
CA THR A 310 79.45 23.22 -6.36
C THR A 310 78.53 22.96 -5.16
N ILE A 311 79.00 23.19 -3.93
CA ILE A 311 78.19 22.99 -2.71
C ILE A 311 76.98 23.94 -2.68
N PRO A 312 77.11 25.27 -2.82
CA PRO A 312 75.95 26.17 -2.75
C PRO A 312 74.89 25.91 -3.83
N ALA A 313 75.31 25.54 -5.04
CA ALA A 313 74.41 25.17 -6.12
C ALA A 313 73.61 23.89 -5.78
N THR A 314 74.30 22.86 -5.27
CA THR A 314 73.65 21.60 -4.86
C THR A 314 72.74 21.76 -3.65
N GLU A 315 73.12 22.55 -2.64
CA GLU A 315 72.25 22.88 -1.50
C GLU A 315 70.98 23.61 -1.94
N THR A 316 71.09 24.53 -2.90
CA THR A 316 69.93 25.24 -3.45
C THR A 316 69.00 24.30 -4.20
N MET A 317 69.53 23.44 -5.07
CA MET A 317 68.74 22.42 -5.76
C MET A 317 68.07 21.45 -4.78
N GLN A 318 68.80 20.99 -3.75
CA GLN A 318 68.28 20.10 -2.72
C GLN A 318 67.13 20.74 -1.96
N ARG A 319 67.27 22.01 -1.53
CA ARG A 319 66.21 22.75 -0.85
C ARG A 319 64.96 22.87 -1.72
N LEU A 320 65.12 23.24 -2.99
CA LEU A 320 63.98 23.37 -3.93
C LEU A 320 63.27 22.03 -4.16
N LEU A 321 64.02 20.94 -4.37
CA LEU A 321 63.44 19.59 -4.50
C LEU A 321 62.74 19.13 -3.22
N THR A 322 63.28 19.48 -2.05
CA THR A 322 62.66 19.20 -0.75
C THR A 322 61.34 19.95 -0.61
N GLU A 323 61.30 21.24 -0.96
CA GLU A 323 60.08 22.04 -0.92
C GLU A 323 59.00 21.50 -1.86
N ILE A 324 59.37 21.05 -3.07
CA ILE A 324 58.45 20.40 -4.01
C ILE A 324 57.90 19.10 -3.39
N THR A 325 58.79 18.23 -2.89
CA THR A 325 58.39 16.97 -2.27
C THR A 325 57.42 17.20 -1.09
N GLN A 326 57.74 18.15 -0.21
CA GLN A 326 56.91 18.48 0.95
C GLN A 326 55.55 19.05 0.54
N ASN A 327 55.50 20.02 -0.39
CA ASN A 327 54.25 20.60 -0.88
C ASN A 327 53.34 19.53 -1.51
N GLN A 328 53.92 18.62 -2.30
CA GLN A 328 53.15 17.53 -2.90
C GLN A 328 52.66 16.51 -1.86
N GLN A 329 53.45 16.19 -0.84
CA GLN A 329 53.01 15.35 0.28
C GLN A 329 51.89 16.00 1.10
N ASP A 330 52.02 17.28 1.44
CA ASP A 330 51.02 18.00 2.22
C ASP A 330 49.69 18.10 1.45
N ARG A 331 49.73 18.40 0.15
CA ARG A 331 48.55 18.43 -0.72
C ARG A 331 47.93 17.05 -0.91
N LEU A 332 48.75 16.01 -1.10
CA LEU A 332 48.28 14.62 -1.18
C LEU A 332 47.48 14.25 0.07
N VAL A 333 48.01 14.55 1.26
CA VAL A 333 47.32 14.28 2.53
C VAL A 333 46.05 15.12 2.66
N ALA A 334 46.09 16.40 2.27
CA ALA A 334 44.92 17.28 2.33
C ALA A 334 43.78 16.80 1.41
N GLU A 335 44.08 16.46 0.15
CA GLU A 335 43.11 15.98 -0.83
C GLU A 335 42.56 14.60 -0.48
N LEU A 336 43.39 13.68 0.06
CA LEU A 336 42.91 12.40 0.56
C LEU A 336 41.96 12.57 1.76
N ASN A 337 42.25 13.50 2.66
CA ASN A 337 41.37 13.83 3.78
C ASN A 337 40.06 14.47 3.32
N GLU A 338 40.11 15.33 2.31
CA GLU A 338 38.92 15.94 1.70
C GLU A 338 38.05 14.88 0.99
N GLY A 339 38.67 14.00 0.18
CA GLY A 339 38.00 12.86 -0.45
C GLY A 339 37.36 11.92 0.58
N ARG A 340 38.07 11.62 1.68
CA ARG A 340 37.53 10.83 2.80
C ARG A 340 36.33 11.50 3.46
N LYS A 341 36.38 12.81 3.71
CA LYS A 341 35.23 13.58 4.22
C LYS A 341 34.06 13.55 3.23
N GLY A 342 34.35 13.67 1.93
CA GLY A 342 33.35 13.54 0.86
C GLY A 342 32.63 12.18 0.89
N LEU A 343 33.38 11.08 1.04
CA LEU A 343 32.81 9.73 1.18
C LEU A 343 31.99 9.57 2.46
N LEU A 344 32.46 10.10 3.60
CA LEU A 344 31.71 10.07 4.85
C LEU A 344 30.39 10.84 4.74
N ASN A 345 30.41 12.02 4.11
CA ASN A 345 29.20 12.80 3.87
C ASN A 345 28.24 12.07 2.93
N ALA A 346 28.74 11.44 1.85
CA ALA A 346 27.92 10.64 0.95
C ALA A 346 27.27 9.45 1.69
N ASN A 347 28.04 8.73 2.54
CA ASN A 347 27.51 7.66 3.38
C ASN A 347 26.46 8.15 4.37
N GLN A 348 26.70 9.29 5.04
CA GLN A 348 25.74 9.89 5.96
C GLN A 348 24.45 10.30 5.24
N GLN A 349 24.56 10.86 4.04
CA GLN A 349 23.40 11.19 3.20
C GLN A 349 22.61 9.94 2.79
N THR A 350 23.28 8.83 2.43
CA THR A 350 22.61 7.55 2.15
C THR A 350 21.88 7.03 3.37
N LEU A 351 22.50 7.06 4.55
CA LEU A 351 21.87 6.60 5.80
C LEU A 351 20.66 7.43 6.17
N VAL A 352 20.77 8.77 6.12
CA VAL A 352 19.67 9.69 6.41
C VAL A 352 18.54 9.54 5.39
N GLY A 353 18.88 9.48 4.10
CA GLY A 353 17.89 9.26 3.03
C GLY A 353 17.18 7.91 3.15
N GLY A 354 17.92 6.84 3.47
CA GLY A 354 17.37 5.51 3.71
C GLY A 354 16.45 5.45 4.93
N LEU A 355 16.84 6.07 6.05
CA LEU A 355 15.99 6.20 7.23
C LEU A 355 14.72 7.02 6.94
N ALA A 356 14.84 8.12 6.20
CA ALA A 356 13.70 8.92 5.79
C ALA A 356 12.73 8.12 4.90
N SER A 357 13.23 7.35 3.93
CA SER A 357 12.43 6.43 3.11
C SER A 357 11.74 5.36 3.96
N LEU A 358 12.42 4.78 4.96
CA LEU A 358 11.83 3.79 5.86
C LEU A 358 10.69 4.38 6.70
N ILE A 359 10.91 5.56 7.29
CA ILE A 359 9.89 6.26 8.08
C ILE A 359 8.69 6.62 7.20
N PHE A 360 8.95 7.11 5.98
CA PHE A 360 7.90 7.43 5.02
C PHE A 360 7.12 6.18 4.58
N GLY A 361 7.81 5.07 4.35
CA GLY A 361 7.19 3.77 4.05
C GLY A 361 6.30 3.28 5.20
N MET A 362 6.74 3.40 6.46
CA MET A 362 5.91 3.07 7.63
C MET A 362 4.68 3.98 7.73
N LEU A 363 4.83 5.28 7.47
CA LEU A 363 3.72 6.22 7.46
C LEU A 363 2.70 5.87 6.38
N LEU A 364 3.14 5.57 5.15
CA LEU A 364 2.25 5.11 4.07
C LEU A 364 1.54 3.80 4.41
N ALA A 365 2.26 2.84 4.98
CA ALA A 365 1.68 1.56 5.42
C ALA A 365 0.59 1.78 6.48
N TYR A 366 0.80 2.71 7.41
CA TYR A 366 -0.21 3.10 8.40
C TYR A 366 -1.43 3.76 7.73
N ILE A 367 -1.21 4.70 6.80
CA ILE A 367 -2.29 5.37 6.05
C ILE A 367 -3.13 4.36 5.24
N PHE A 368 -2.49 3.42 4.55
CA PHE A 368 -3.18 2.39 3.77
C PHE A 368 -3.95 1.41 4.65
N ARG A 369 -3.44 1.08 5.84
CA ARG A 369 -4.17 0.27 6.83
C ARG A 369 -5.49 0.92 7.22
N GLU A 370 -5.47 2.21 7.55
CA GLU A 370 -6.65 2.93 8.02
C GLU A 370 -7.69 3.17 6.90
N ASN A 371 -7.22 3.50 5.69
CA ASN A 371 -8.08 3.93 4.59
C ASN A 371 -8.47 2.84 3.59
N ILE A 372 -7.75 1.71 3.54
CA ILE A 372 -8.07 0.59 2.63
C ILE A 372 -8.47 -0.64 3.46
N ALA A 373 -7.56 -1.17 4.28
CA ALA A 373 -7.80 -2.42 5.00
C ALA A 373 -8.96 -2.31 6.02
N GLY A 374 -9.12 -1.15 6.68
CA GLY A 374 -10.20 -0.89 7.62
C GLY A 374 -11.60 -1.00 7.00
N PRO A 375 -11.94 -0.16 5.99
CA PRO A 375 -13.22 -0.23 5.29
C PRO A 375 -13.53 -1.60 4.68
N VAL A 376 -12.54 -2.26 4.06
CA VAL A 376 -12.70 -3.62 3.51
C VAL A 376 -13.08 -4.61 4.63
N ARG A 377 -12.38 -4.59 5.77
CA ARG A 377 -12.71 -5.47 6.90
C ARG A 377 -14.11 -5.19 7.46
N ARG A 378 -14.54 -3.92 7.53
CA ARG A 378 -15.91 -3.57 7.94
C ARG A 378 -16.95 -4.12 6.96
N LEU A 379 -16.71 -4.01 5.66
CA LEU A 379 -17.58 -4.59 4.64
C LEU A 379 -17.68 -6.11 4.75
N THR A 380 -16.55 -6.79 4.97
CA THR A 380 -16.54 -8.24 5.20
C THR A 380 -17.39 -8.63 6.41
N ASN A 381 -17.30 -7.88 7.53
CA ASN A 381 -18.11 -8.15 8.71
C ASN A 381 -19.63 -7.97 8.45
N VAL A 382 -20.02 -6.94 7.67
CA VAL A 382 -21.42 -6.74 7.26
C VAL A 382 -21.90 -7.91 6.38
N ALA A 383 -21.06 -8.38 5.47
CA ALA A 383 -21.35 -9.54 4.65
C ALA A 383 -21.56 -10.83 5.46
N GLU A 384 -20.73 -11.06 6.48
CA GLU A 384 -20.89 -12.20 7.39
C GLU A 384 -22.20 -12.14 8.19
N ARG A 385 -22.61 -10.94 8.64
CA ARG A 385 -23.89 -10.73 9.33
C ARG A 385 -25.10 -11.02 8.44
N ILE A 386 -25.06 -10.55 7.18
CA ILE A 386 -26.12 -10.82 6.20
C ILE A 386 -26.21 -12.32 5.90
N ARG A 387 -25.06 -13.01 5.74
CA ARG A 387 -25.01 -14.47 5.63
C ARG A 387 -25.61 -15.17 6.85
N GLY A 388 -25.49 -14.59 8.05
CA GLY A 388 -26.09 -15.06 9.30
C GLY A 388 -27.59 -14.82 9.44
N GLY A 389 -28.25 -14.21 8.45
CA GLY A 389 -29.70 -13.95 8.44
C GLY A 389 -30.12 -12.54 8.90
N ASP A 390 -29.17 -11.67 9.25
CA ASP A 390 -29.43 -10.27 9.60
C ASP A 390 -29.52 -9.41 8.32
N LEU A 391 -30.71 -9.35 7.73
CA LEU A 391 -30.97 -8.58 6.50
C LEU A 391 -31.19 -7.08 6.74
N GLU A 392 -31.11 -6.62 7.98
CA GLU A 392 -31.15 -5.18 8.32
C GLU A 392 -29.75 -4.60 8.46
N ALA A 393 -28.70 -5.44 8.44
CA ALA A 393 -27.32 -4.98 8.40
C ALA A 393 -27.02 -4.20 7.11
N GLN A 394 -26.57 -2.96 7.26
CA GLN A 394 -26.18 -2.09 6.13
C GLN A 394 -24.70 -1.75 6.18
N ALA A 395 -24.06 -1.77 5.02
CA ALA A 395 -22.70 -1.29 4.84
C ALA A 395 -22.70 0.25 4.73
N ARG A 396 -21.94 0.93 5.60
CA ARG A 396 -21.78 2.39 5.54
C ARG A 396 -20.95 2.77 4.32
N VAL A 397 -21.48 3.64 3.46
CA VAL A 397 -20.75 4.20 2.31
C VAL A 397 -19.87 5.35 2.82
N GLU A 398 -18.60 5.05 3.11
CA GLU A 398 -17.65 6.00 3.73
C GLU A 398 -16.75 6.73 2.72
N ALA A 399 -16.67 6.23 1.48
CA ALA A 399 -15.82 6.76 0.41
C ALA A 399 -16.57 6.75 -0.93
N THR A 400 -16.07 7.48 -1.92
CA THR A 400 -16.59 7.51 -3.30
C THR A 400 -15.77 6.67 -4.26
N ASP A 401 -14.86 5.85 -3.73
CA ASP A 401 -13.96 4.98 -4.48
C ASP A 401 -14.59 3.59 -4.74
N GLU A 402 -13.77 2.63 -5.14
CA GLU A 402 -14.22 1.26 -5.41
C GLU A 402 -14.81 0.60 -4.16
N ILE A 403 -14.35 0.95 -2.96
CA ILE A 403 -14.87 0.43 -1.69
C ILE A 403 -16.26 1.00 -1.43
N GLY A 404 -16.45 2.30 -1.67
CA GLY A 404 -17.76 2.96 -1.58
C GLY A 404 -18.79 2.38 -2.53
N THR A 405 -18.37 2.15 -3.79
CA THR A 405 -19.20 1.50 -4.81
C THR A 405 -19.60 0.09 -4.38
N LEU A 406 -18.66 -0.71 -3.86
CA LEU A 406 -18.93 -2.05 -3.36
C LEU A 406 -19.92 -2.04 -2.18
N ALA A 407 -19.77 -1.10 -1.24
CA ALA A 407 -20.71 -0.91 -0.13
C ALA A 407 -22.14 -0.63 -0.62
N GLY A 408 -22.29 0.24 -1.62
CA GLY A 408 -23.57 0.55 -2.25
C GLY A 408 -24.22 -0.67 -2.92
N THR A 409 -23.43 -1.42 -3.70
CA THR A 409 -23.90 -2.66 -4.34
C THR A 409 -24.37 -3.70 -3.33
N PHE A 410 -23.67 -3.84 -2.20
CA PHE A 410 -24.02 -4.77 -1.13
C PHE A 410 -25.37 -4.43 -0.48
N ASN A 411 -25.60 -3.14 -0.23
CA ASN A 411 -26.88 -2.66 0.32
C ASN A 411 -28.04 -2.93 -0.66
N ASN A 412 -27.82 -2.73 -1.96
CA ASN A 412 -28.84 -2.99 -2.99
C ASN A 412 -29.26 -4.47 -3.03
N MET A 413 -28.31 -5.41 -3.01
CA MET A 413 -28.61 -6.84 -2.94
C MET A 413 -29.42 -7.20 -1.69
N THR A 414 -29.03 -6.65 -0.54
CA THR A 414 -29.71 -6.92 0.74
C THR A 414 -31.15 -6.41 0.73
N SER A 415 -31.39 -5.23 0.16
CA SER A 415 -32.74 -4.68 -0.01
C SER A 415 -33.62 -5.55 -0.92
N GLN A 416 -33.07 -6.04 -2.03
CA GLN A 416 -33.80 -6.95 -2.93
C GLN A 416 -34.16 -8.27 -2.22
N LEU A 417 -33.21 -8.87 -1.50
CA LEU A 417 -33.43 -10.10 -0.76
C LEU A 417 -34.54 -9.95 0.30
N ARG A 418 -34.56 -8.82 1.02
CA ARG A 418 -35.62 -8.49 1.98
C ARG A 418 -36.99 -8.39 1.33
N GLN A 419 -37.09 -7.77 0.15
CA GLN A 419 -38.36 -7.61 -0.57
C GLN A 419 -38.95 -8.95 -1.00
N THR A 420 -38.11 -9.88 -1.49
CA THR A 420 -38.54 -11.23 -1.89
C THR A 420 -39.12 -12.02 -0.70
N LEU A 421 -38.51 -11.95 0.49
CA LEU A 421 -39.03 -12.64 1.68
C LEU A 421 -40.39 -12.10 2.16
N TRP A 422 -40.64 -10.80 1.97
CA TRP A 422 -41.92 -10.17 2.32
C TRP A 422 -43.07 -10.66 1.45
N GLN A 423 -42.85 -10.89 0.16
CA GLN A 423 -43.87 -11.43 -0.74
C GLN A 423 -44.33 -12.83 -0.31
N VAL A 424 -43.38 -13.71 0.01
CA VAL A 424 -43.67 -15.11 0.39
C VAL A 424 -44.54 -15.20 1.66
N ARG A 425 -44.35 -14.30 2.64
CA ARG A 425 -45.14 -14.34 3.90
C ARG A 425 -46.61 -13.97 3.71
N LYS A 426 -46.95 -13.14 2.72
CA LYS A 426 -48.31 -12.62 2.51
C LYS A 426 -49.26 -13.69 1.95
N GLU A 427 -48.78 -14.54 1.05
CA GLU A 427 -49.61 -15.58 0.43
C GLU A 427 -50.02 -16.68 1.42
N LYS A 428 -49.14 -17.01 2.37
CA LYS A 428 -49.41 -18.03 3.40
C LYS A 428 -50.65 -17.71 4.25
N LYS A 429 -50.87 -16.43 4.62
CA LYS A 429 -51.94 -16.03 5.55
C LYS A 429 -53.36 -16.21 4.99
N ARG A 430 -53.55 -16.14 3.67
CA ARG A 430 -54.88 -16.31 3.04
C ARG A 430 -55.40 -17.75 3.05
N ALA A 431 -54.51 -18.73 3.07
CA ALA A 431 -54.90 -20.15 3.05
C ALA A 431 -55.46 -20.62 4.41
N ASP A 432 -54.93 -20.06 5.51
CA ASP A 432 -55.30 -20.50 6.87
C ASP A 432 -56.75 -20.11 7.27
N ASP A 433 -57.26 -18.98 6.80
CA ASP A 433 -58.60 -18.50 7.19
C ASP A 433 -59.75 -19.32 6.54
N LEU A 434 -59.55 -19.88 5.34
CA LEU A 434 -60.56 -20.66 4.62
C LEU A 434 -60.74 -22.07 5.21
N LEU A 435 -59.67 -22.64 5.76
CA LEU A 435 -59.65 -24.01 6.30
C LEU A 435 -60.41 -24.14 7.63
N ASN A 436 -60.38 -23.12 8.49
CA ASN A 436 -60.76 -23.27 9.89
C ASN A 436 -62.26 -23.02 10.18
N VAL A 437 -63.04 -22.47 9.24
CA VAL A 437 -64.40 -21.95 9.54
C VAL A 437 -65.50 -22.56 8.68
N VAL A 438 -65.32 -22.70 7.37
CA VAL A 438 -66.39 -23.15 6.44
C VAL A 438 -66.52 -24.67 6.37
N ILE A 439 -65.40 -25.40 6.48
CA ILE A 439 -65.36 -26.87 6.33
C ILE A 439 -66.10 -27.62 7.46
N PRO A 440 -65.95 -27.28 8.76
CA PRO A 440 -66.63 -28.02 9.84
C PRO A 440 -68.16 -27.94 9.73
N ILE A 441 -68.67 -26.77 9.39
CA ILE A 441 -70.10 -26.48 9.29
C ILE A 441 -70.75 -27.28 8.15
N GLY A 442 -70.10 -27.39 6.99
CA GLY A 442 -70.62 -28.17 5.85
C GLY A 442 -70.73 -29.68 6.13
N VAL A 443 -69.86 -30.23 6.98
CA VAL A 443 -69.87 -31.66 7.37
C VAL A 443 -71.04 -31.96 8.32
N GLU A 444 -71.32 -31.06 9.27
CA GLU A 444 -72.39 -31.25 10.25
C GLU A 444 -73.78 -31.26 9.59
N LEU A 445 -74.03 -30.33 8.64
CA LEU A 445 -75.27 -30.32 7.86
C LEU A 445 -75.45 -31.57 6.98
N ALA A 446 -74.40 -32.10 6.37
CA ALA A 446 -74.49 -33.28 5.50
C ALA A 446 -74.89 -34.56 6.26
N SER A 447 -74.78 -34.58 7.59
CA SER A 447 -75.03 -35.77 8.43
C SER A 447 -76.44 -35.85 9.02
N GLU A 448 -77.22 -34.78 8.98
CA GLU A 448 -78.54 -34.71 9.62
C GLU A 448 -79.63 -35.38 8.78
N LYS A 449 -80.36 -36.33 9.39
CA LYS A 449 -81.33 -37.19 8.67
C LYS A 449 -82.77 -36.72 8.77
N ASN A 450 -83.08 -35.77 9.66
CA ASN A 450 -84.42 -35.23 9.82
C ASN A 450 -84.54 -33.87 9.13
N PHE A 451 -85.42 -33.74 8.14
CA PHE A 451 -85.62 -32.50 7.38
C PHE A 451 -85.80 -31.26 8.23
N ASN A 452 -86.68 -31.37 9.23
CA ASN A 452 -87.06 -30.25 10.07
C ASN A 452 -85.89 -29.84 10.96
N ARG A 453 -85.05 -30.80 11.37
CA ARG A 453 -83.83 -30.55 12.14
C ARG A 453 -82.70 -30.00 11.28
N LEU A 454 -82.55 -30.48 10.04
CA LEU A 454 -81.57 -29.98 9.09
C LEU A 454 -81.78 -28.49 8.81
N LEU A 455 -83.00 -28.10 8.45
CA LEU A 455 -83.35 -26.70 8.20
C LEU A 455 -83.22 -25.85 9.47
N GLU A 456 -83.52 -26.42 10.64
CA GLU A 456 -83.38 -25.73 11.92
C GLU A 456 -81.92 -25.51 12.31
N ASN A 457 -81.07 -26.54 12.23
CA ASN A 457 -79.63 -26.43 12.47
C ASN A 457 -79.00 -25.45 11.49
N MET A 458 -79.43 -25.49 10.22
CA MET A 458 -78.98 -24.52 9.22
C MET A 458 -79.25 -23.09 9.67
N LEU A 459 -80.49 -22.82 10.11
CA LEU A 459 -80.88 -21.50 10.56
C LEU A 459 -80.12 -21.07 11.81
N LEU A 460 -79.99 -21.96 12.79
CA LEU A 460 -79.36 -21.65 14.07
C LEU A 460 -77.85 -21.42 13.93
N GLU A 461 -77.15 -22.22 13.13
CA GLU A 461 -75.72 -22.01 12.86
C GLU A 461 -75.49 -20.73 12.06
N ALA A 462 -76.31 -20.46 11.05
CA ALA A 462 -76.27 -19.19 10.32
C ALA A 462 -76.48 -17.98 11.24
N LYS A 463 -77.47 -18.07 12.13
CA LYS A 463 -77.80 -17.04 13.11
C LYS A 463 -76.65 -16.83 14.10
N LYS A 464 -76.04 -17.91 14.62
CA LYS A 464 -74.90 -17.85 15.54
C LYS A 464 -73.65 -17.29 14.87
N PHE A 465 -73.34 -17.73 13.66
CA PHE A 465 -72.15 -17.31 12.91
C PHE A 465 -72.20 -15.82 12.56
N CYS A 466 -73.38 -15.32 12.19
CA CYS A 466 -73.57 -13.91 11.88
C CYS A 466 -73.95 -13.05 13.10
N HIS A 467 -73.98 -13.64 14.30
CA HIS A 467 -74.47 -13.00 15.52
C HIS A 467 -75.83 -12.31 15.35
N ALA A 468 -76.76 -12.92 14.61
CA ALA A 468 -78.07 -12.34 14.33
C ALA A 468 -79.08 -12.60 15.46
N ASP A 469 -79.98 -11.65 15.71
CA ASP A 469 -81.03 -11.74 16.73
C ASP A 469 -82.21 -12.61 16.29
N ALA A 470 -82.56 -12.54 15.00
CA ALA A 470 -83.62 -13.35 14.43
C ALA A 470 -83.21 -14.02 13.11
N GLY A 471 -83.85 -15.14 12.84
CA GLY A 471 -83.63 -15.96 11.66
C GLY A 471 -84.95 -16.57 11.18
N ILE A 472 -85.15 -16.58 9.87
CA ILE A 472 -86.34 -17.13 9.23
C ILE A 472 -85.93 -17.96 8.01
N VAL A 473 -86.52 -19.14 7.87
CA VAL A 473 -86.44 -19.95 6.65
C VAL A 473 -87.80 -19.98 5.97
N TYR A 474 -87.79 -19.61 4.69
CA TYR A 474 -88.93 -19.67 3.79
C TYR A 474 -88.70 -20.78 2.77
N LEU A 475 -89.74 -21.56 2.45
CA LEU A 475 -89.76 -22.43 1.28
C LEU A 475 -90.77 -21.92 0.26
N LYS A 476 -90.41 -22.00 -1.02
CA LYS A 476 -91.27 -21.59 -2.13
C LYS A 476 -92.37 -22.64 -2.35
N ASP A 477 -93.62 -22.20 -2.31
CA ASP A 477 -94.84 -23.00 -2.47
C ASP A 477 -95.70 -22.33 -3.56
N GLY A 478 -95.44 -22.71 -4.82
CA GLY A 478 -95.98 -22.03 -6.01
C GLY A 478 -95.52 -20.56 -6.10
N ASP A 479 -96.47 -19.65 -6.23
CA ASP A 479 -96.23 -18.19 -6.28
C ASP A 479 -96.25 -17.53 -4.89
N ARG A 480 -96.03 -18.31 -3.82
CA ARG A 480 -96.00 -17.81 -2.44
C ARG A 480 -94.81 -18.37 -1.68
N LEU A 481 -94.30 -17.63 -0.70
CA LEU A 481 -93.35 -18.11 0.29
C LEU A 481 -94.11 -18.59 1.54
N LYS A 482 -93.84 -19.83 1.92
CA LYS A 482 -94.32 -20.42 3.16
C LYS A 482 -93.23 -20.30 4.21
N PHE A 483 -93.58 -19.73 5.37
CA PHE A 483 -92.72 -19.78 6.55
C PHE A 483 -92.57 -21.24 7.01
N VAL A 484 -91.33 -21.69 7.20
CA VAL A 484 -91.04 -23.06 7.65
C VAL A 484 -90.38 -23.08 9.01
N ILE A 485 -89.52 -22.10 9.30
CA ILE A 485 -88.89 -21.93 10.61
C ILE A 485 -88.80 -20.45 10.92
N VAL A 486 -89.20 -20.05 12.12
CA VAL A 486 -89.04 -18.69 12.65
C VAL A 486 -88.36 -18.77 14.01
N ARG A 487 -87.21 -18.11 14.15
CA ARG A 487 -86.45 -17.99 15.41
C ARG A 487 -86.20 -16.50 15.68
N ASN A 488 -86.52 -16.04 16.88
CA ASN A 488 -86.21 -14.69 17.33
C ASN A 488 -85.88 -14.74 18.82
N ASP A 489 -84.67 -14.34 19.18
CA ASP A 489 -84.18 -14.47 20.55
C ASP A 489 -84.77 -13.39 21.45
N SER A 490 -84.79 -12.12 21.00
CA SER A 490 -85.40 -10.99 21.73
C SER A 490 -86.88 -11.21 22.09
N LEU A 491 -87.70 -11.70 21.16
CA LEU A 491 -89.11 -11.99 21.39
C LEU A 491 -89.38 -13.39 21.96
N LYS A 492 -88.34 -14.23 22.09
CA LYS A 492 -88.45 -15.64 22.49
C LYS A 492 -89.43 -16.44 21.62
N ILE A 493 -89.42 -16.17 20.32
CA ILE A 493 -90.27 -16.86 19.35
C ILE A 493 -89.50 -18.04 18.77
N ALA A 494 -90.08 -19.23 18.88
CA ALA A 494 -89.68 -20.43 18.16
C ALA A 494 -90.92 -21.12 17.61
N MET A 495 -91.08 -21.10 16.29
CA MET A 495 -92.18 -21.73 15.56
C MET A 495 -91.65 -22.53 14.37
N GLY A 496 -92.29 -23.65 14.04
CA GLY A 496 -91.83 -24.55 12.99
C GLY A 496 -90.46 -25.21 13.26
N GLY A 497 -89.96 -25.99 12.29
CA GLY A 497 -88.81 -26.86 12.50
C GLY A 497 -89.19 -28.07 13.37
N THR A 498 -88.40 -28.38 14.39
CA THR A 498 -88.68 -29.50 15.33
C THR A 498 -89.48 -29.09 16.57
N VAL A 499 -89.92 -27.84 16.65
CA VAL A 499 -90.72 -27.31 17.77
C VAL A 499 -92.22 -27.52 17.50
N ASP A 500 -92.94 -28.08 18.47
CA ASP A 500 -94.37 -28.43 18.40
C ASP A 500 -95.30 -27.20 18.58
N LYS A 501 -95.00 -26.14 17.83
CA LYS A 501 -95.79 -24.91 17.71
C LYS A 501 -96.01 -24.59 16.24
N ASP A 502 -97.26 -24.67 15.81
CA ASP A 502 -97.65 -24.37 14.44
C ASP A 502 -97.38 -22.90 14.06
N ILE A 503 -97.00 -22.71 12.80
CA ILE A 503 -96.77 -21.38 12.25
C ILE A 503 -98.11 -20.72 11.95
N THR A 504 -98.40 -19.62 12.65
CA THR A 504 -99.64 -18.85 12.51
C THR A 504 -99.54 -17.72 11.48
N PHE A 505 -98.38 -17.55 10.82
CA PHE A 505 -98.15 -16.50 9.82
C PHE A 505 -98.70 -16.87 8.44
N SER A 506 -99.38 -15.92 7.80
CA SER A 506 -99.86 -16.06 6.42
C SER A 506 -98.70 -16.18 5.43
N ARG A 507 -98.87 -17.02 4.39
CA ARG A 507 -97.90 -17.13 3.28
C ARG A 507 -97.70 -15.77 2.60
N LEU A 508 -96.46 -15.42 2.29
CA LEU A 508 -96.12 -14.17 1.60
C LEU A 508 -96.30 -14.33 0.08
N PRO A 509 -97.02 -13.43 -0.61
CA PRO A 509 -97.14 -13.50 -2.07
C PRO A 509 -95.84 -13.08 -2.75
N LEU A 510 -95.50 -13.73 -3.87
CA LEU A 510 -94.40 -13.31 -4.76
C LEU A 510 -94.88 -12.31 -5.84
N THR A 511 -96.18 -12.03 -5.92
CA THR A 511 -96.80 -11.05 -6.82
C THR A 511 -97.48 -9.92 -6.03
N LEU A 512 -97.40 -8.69 -6.54
CA LEU A 512 -98.10 -7.54 -5.95
C LEU A 512 -99.57 -7.53 -6.38
N PRO A 513 -100.54 -7.20 -5.49
CA PRO A 513 -101.92 -6.99 -5.88
C PRO A 513 -102.03 -5.74 -6.78
N VAL A 514 -102.64 -5.89 -7.96
CA VAL A 514 -103.01 -4.77 -8.83
C VAL A 514 -104.26 -4.12 -8.24
N TYR A 515 -104.16 -2.87 -7.79
CA TYR A 515 -105.33 -2.06 -7.43
C TYR A 515 -105.77 -1.23 -8.64
N ASP A 516 -107.02 -1.39 -9.04
CA ASP A 516 -107.75 -0.43 -9.88
C ASP A 516 -108.26 0.72 -8.99
N ASP A 517 -108.22 1.94 -9.52
CA ASP A 517 -108.65 3.25 -8.97
C ASP A 517 -107.68 4.09 -8.13
N GLU A 518 -107.44 5.29 -8.67
CA GLU A 518 -106.82 6.45 -8.03
C GLU A 518 -107.71 6.96 -6.88
N THR A 519 -107.44 6.57 -5.62
CA THR A 519 -107.69 7.39 -4.40
C THR A 519 -107.31 6.69 -3.10
N THR A 520 -106.11 6.11 -2.96
CA THR A 520 -105.39 6.04 -1.66
C THR A 520 -103.90 5.74 -1.90
N PRO A 521 -102.94 6.60 -1.51
CA PRO A 521 -101.53 6.23 -1.53
C PRO A 521 -101.21 5.38 -0.30
N GLY A 522 -101.60 4.12 -0.34
CA GLY A 522 -101.11 3.06 0.55
C GLY A 522 -100.32 2.07 -0.28
N ALA A 523 -99.03 2.34 -0.49
CA ALA A 523 -98.19 1.57 -1.39
C ALA A 523 -98.21 0.06 -1.07
N ALA A 524 -98.50 -0.75 -2.10
CA ALA A 524 -98.34 -2.20 -2.05
C ALA A 524 -96.85 -2.52 -2.05
N HIS A 525 -96.25 -2.69 -0.86
CA HIS A 525 -94.83 -3.01 -0.74
C HIS A 525 -94.58 -4.53 -0.78
N GLN A 526 -93.47 -4.93 -1.40
CA GLN A 526 -93.00 -6.32 -1.39
C GLN A 526 -92.06 -6.57 -0.21
N SER A 527 -92.22 -7.69 0.51
CA SER A 527 -91.28 -8.02 1.61
C SER A 527 -89.85 -8.28 1.11
N VAL A 528 -88.82 -7.98 1.92
CA VAL A 528 -87.40 -8.21 1.60
C VAL A 528 -87.13 -9.67 1.19
N ALA A 529 -87.76 -10.64 1.87
CA ALA A 529 -87.64 -12.06 1.53
C ALA A 529 -88.25 -12.41 0.16
N ALA A 530 -89.41 -11.82 -0.17
CA ALA A 530 -90.03 -12.00 -1.48
C ALA A 530 -89.19 -11.36 -2.59
N HIS A 531 -88.61 -10.17 -2.36
CA HIS A 531 -87.74 -9.52 -3.33
C HIS A 531 -86.46 -10.33 -3.61
N ALA A 532 -85.76 -10.77 -2.55
CA ALA A 532 -84.58 -11.64 -2.68
C ALA A 532 -84.89 -12.94 -3.46
N THR A 533 -86.11 -13.48 -3.29
CA THR A 533 -86.57 -14.65 -4.04
C THR A 533 -86.70 -14.36 -5.53
N LEU A 534 -87.27 -13.21 -5.90
CA LEU A 534 -87.49 -12.84 -7.30
C LEU A 534 -86.18 -12.52 -8.05
N ILE A 535 -85.27 -11.78 -7.41
CA ILE A 535 -84.01 -11.38 -8.05
C ILE A 535 -82.95 -12.50 -8.00
N GLY A 536 -83.09 -13.44 -7.06
CA GLY A 536 -82.10 -14.49 -6.84
C GLY A 536 -80.72 -13.93 -6.48
N GLN A 537 -80.63 -12.87 -5.69
CA GLN A 537 -79.37 -12.31 -5.18
C GLN A 537 -79.48 -12.09 -3.68
N SER A 538 -78.36 -12.20 -2.98
CA SER A 538 -78.29 -11.90 -1.54
C SER A 538 -78.52 -10.41 -1.32
N LEU A 539 -79.38 -10.06 -0.37
CA LEU A 539 -79.62 -8.68 0.05
C LEU A 539 -79.03 -8.48 1.44
N ASN A 540 -78.09 -7.54 1.55
CA ASN A 540 -77.52 -7.10 2.82
C ASN A 540 -77.94 -5.64 3.06
N ILE A 541 -78.94 -5.45 3.90
CA ILE A 541 -79.50 -4.15 4.24
C ILE A 541 -78.93 -3.75 5.60
N ALA A 542 -78.19 -2.66 5.64
CA ALA A 542 -77.60 -2.13 6.87
C ALA A 542 -78.65 -1.54 7.82
N ASP A 543 -79.63 -0.81 7.27
CA ASP A 543 -80.73 -0.19 8.03
C ASP A 543 -82.00 -0.08 7.16
N ALA A 544 -83.05 -0.80 7.55
CA ALA A 544 -84.32 -0.87 6.84
C ALA A 544 -85.24 0.34 7.07
N TYR A 545 -84.90 1.22 8.01
CA TYR A 545 -85.64 2.48 8.25
C TYR A 545 -85.10 3.65 7.43
N GLN A 546 -84.10 3.42 6.57
CA GLN A 546 -83.70 4.42 5.58
C GLN A 546 -84.86 4.70 4.62
N PRO A 547 -85.11 5.97 4.23
CA PRO A 547 -86.27 6.35 3.41
C PRO A 547 -86.40 5.55 2.10
N GLU A 548 -85.26 5.25 1.45
CA GLU A 548 -85.23 4.48 0.20
C GLU A 548 -85.66 3.02 0.41
N ILE A 549 -85.22 2.40 1.50
CA ILE A 549 -85.53 1.00 1.83
C ILE A 549 -86.98 0.88 2.33
N LEU A 550 -87.43 1.83 3.16
CA LEU A 550 -88.79 1.90 3.67
C LEU A 550 -89.81 2.09 2.53
N ASN A 551 -89.49 2.92 1.53
CA ASN A 551 -90.31 3.10 0.33
C ASN A 551 -90.32 1.87 -0.59
N ALA A 552 -89.26 1.06 -0.58
CA ALA A 552 -89.16 -0.11 -1.44
C ALA A 552 -89.88 -1.34 -0.85
N TYR A 553 -89.70 -1.60 0.45
CA TYR A 553 -90.16 -2.84 1.09
C TYR A 553 -91.25 -2.64 2.15
N GLY A 554 -91.54 -1.39 2.51
CA GLY A 554 -92.48 -1.04 3.57
C GLY A 554 -91.94 -1.35 4.97
N PRO A 555 -92.58 -0.83 6.03
CA PRO A 555 -92.35 -1.36 7.37
C PRO A 555 -92.75 -2.84 7.38
N GLY A 556 -91.93 -3.70 8.02
CA GLY A 556 -92.27 -5.11 8.13
C GLY A 556 -93.66 -5.26 8.74
N VAL A 557 -94.57 -5.99 8.08
CA VAL A 557 -95.96 -6.22 8.58
C VAL A 557 -95.95 -6.83 9.99
N PHE A 558 -94.87 -7.51 10.35
CA PHE A 558 -94.63 -8.04 11.69
C PHE A 558 -94.25 -6.95 12.71
N ASP A 559 -93.45 -5.96 12.31
CA ASP A 559 -93.02 -4.83 13.15
C ASP A 559 -94.21 -3.89 13.47
N GLU A 560 -95.20 -3.75 12.58
CA GLU A 560 -96.41 -2.96 12.87
C GLU A 560 -97.33 -3.60 13.92
N LYS A 561 -97.21 -4.92 14.11
CA LYS A 561 -98.08 -5.72 15.00
C LYS A 561 -97.34 -6.28 16.22
N SER A 562 -96.06 -5.96 16.38
CA SER A 562 -95.20 -6.42 17.46
C SER A 562 -94.31 -5.30 18.00
N ASP A 563 -93.73 -5.48 19.18
CA ASP A 563 -92.78 -4.52 19.78
C ASP A 563 -91.33 -4.79 19.32
N TYR A 564 -91.14 -5.29 18.09
CA TYR A 564 -89.85 -5.68 17.54
C TYR A 564 -89.48 -4.84 16.33
N ARG A 565 -88.23 -4.37 16.30
CA ARG A 565 -87.71 -3.47 15.29
C ARG A 565 -86.66 -4.17 14.43
N SER A 566 -86.98 -4.42 13.18
CA SER A 566 -86.10 -5.11 12.23
C SER A 566 -85.24 -4.09 11.47
N VAL A 567 -84.00 -3.86 11.91
CA VAL A 567 -83.09 -2.81 11.39
C VAL A 567 -82.16 -3.37 10.31
N SER A 568 -81.31 -4.35 10.61
CA SER A 568 -80.40 -4.92 9.60
C SER A 568 -80.91 -6.26 9.07
N TYR A 569 -80.71 -6.53 7.78
CA TYR A 569 -81.15 -7.78 7.15
C TYR A 569 -80.03 -8.39 6.32
N LEU A 570 -79.82 -9.69 6.46
CA LEU A 570 -79.08 -10.51 5.51
C LEU A 570 -80.01 -11.58 4.97
N THR A 571 -80.45 -11.40 3.73
CA THR A 571 -81.43 -12.28 3.08
C THR A 571 -80.75 -13.00 1.94
N ILE A 572 -80.57 -14.31 2.06
CA ILE A 572 -79.81 -15.15 1.14
C ILE A 572 -80.78 -16.12 0.44
N PRO A 573 -80.89 -16.06 -0.90
CA PRO A 573 -81.71 -17.00 -1.64
C PRO A 573 -81.07 -18.39 -1.63
N LEU A 574 -81.88 -19.41 -1.31
CA LEU A 574 -81.48 -20.80 -1.33
C LEU A 574 -81.63 -21.35 -2.74
N LYS A 575 -80.53 -21.36 -3.48
CA LYS A 575 -80.48 -21.76 -4.89
C LYS A 575 -79.93 -23.16 -5.10
N ASN A 576 -80.54 -23.90 -6.01
CA ASN A 576 -79.96 -25.16 -6.46
C ASN A 576 -78.87 -24.97 -7.52
N SER A 577 -78.28 -26.09 -7.95
CA SER A 577 -77.28 -26.12 -9.03
C SER A 577 -77.80 -25.64 -10.39
N ALA A 578 -79.12 -25.55 -10.58
CA ALA A 578 -79.77 -24.96 -11.76
C ALA A 578 -80.09 -23.46 -11.57
N ASN A 579 -79.59 -22.83 -10.51
CA ASN A 579 -79.81 -21.43 -10.13
C ASN A 579 -81.30 -21.09 -9.85
N GLU A 580 -82.13 -22.10 -9.58
CA GLU A 580 -83.54 -21.96 -9.20
C GLU A 580 -83.66 -21.75 -7.68
N VAL A 581 -84.42 -20.73 -7.26
CA VAL A 581 -84.62 -20.40 -5.84
C VAL A 581 -85.69 -21.32 -5.23
N ARG A 582 -85.27 -22.22 -4.34
CA ARG A 582 -86.13 -23.16 -3.60
C ARG A 582 -86.70 -22.58 -2.31
N GLY A 583 -86.04 -21.56 -1.77
CA GLY A 583 -86.40 -20.92 -0.53
C GLY A 583 -85.52 -19.71 -0.26
N VAL A 584 -85.67 -19.11 0.92
CA VAL A 584 -84.85 -17.98 1.36
C VAL A 584 -84.51 -18.17 2.82
N LEU A 585 -83.24 -17.94 3.15
CA LEU A 585 -82.76 -17.79 4.51
C LEU A 585 -82.65 -16.29 4.81
N GLN A 586 -83.37 -15.81 5.81
CA GLN A 586 -83.34 -14.41 6.21
C GLN A 586 -82.85 -14.31 7.65
N LEU A 587 -81.76 -13.58 7.85
CA LEU A 587 -81.25 -13.19 9.17
C LEU A 587 -81.56 -11.71 9.39
N ILE A 588 -81.94 -11.36 10.61
CA ILE A 588 -82.37 -10.02 10.98
C ILE A 588 -81.63 -9.60 12.24
N ASN A 589 -81.18 -8.34 12.26
CA ASN A 589 -80.46 -7.68 13.34
C ASN A 589 -79.17 -8.41 13.73
N ALA A 590 -78.11 -8.26 12.94
CA ALA A 590 -76.77 -8.65 13.41
C ALA A 590 -76.40 -7.83 14.65
N GLN A 591 -75.85 -8.47 15.67
CA GLN A 591 -75.49 -7.86 16.94
C GLN A 591 -73.97 -7.87 17.09
N ASP A 592 -73.42 -6.75 17.55
CA ASP A 592 -72.03 -6.68 18.00
C ASP A 592 -71.86 -7.57 19.26
N PRO A 593 -70.92 -8.54 19.28
CA PRO A 593 -70.83 -9.54 20.34
C PRO A 593 -70.56 -8.97 21.75
N ASP A 594 -69.91 -7.80 21.84
CA ASP A 594 -69.53 -7.20 23.11
C ASP A 594 -70.61 -6.24 23.63
N SER A 595 -71.31 -5.54 22.73
CA SER A 595 -72.27 -4.47 23.08
C SER A 595 -73.74 -4.81 22.84
N ASN A 596 -74.06 -5.92 22.17
CA ASN A 596 -75.39 -6.31 21.69
C ASN A 596 -76.11 -5.23 20.85
N GLN A 597 -75.38 -4.23 20.35
CA GLN A 597 -75.95 -3.22 19.46
C GLN A 597 -76.18 -3.80 18.07
N ILE A 598 -77.27 -3.37 17.42
CA ILE A 598 -77.56 -3.81 16.06
C ILE A 598 -76.57 -3.14 15.09
N ILE A 599 -75.84 -3.97 14.33
CA ILE A 599 -74.85 -3.57 13.33
C ILE A 599 -75.24 -4.09 11.92
N PRO A 600 -74.65 -3.52 10.86
CA PRO A 600 -74.72 -4.12 9.52
C PRO A 600 -73.98 -5.46 9.47
N PHE A 601 -74.40 -6.38 8.60
CA PHE A 601 -73.67 -7.64 8.38
C PHE A 601 -72.37 -7.38 7.57
N ASP A 602 -71.23 -7.95 8.00
CA ASP A 602 -69.92 -7.83 7.32
C ASP A 602 -69.96 -8.46 5.91
N LEU A 603 -69.35 -7.79 4.93
CA LEU A 603 -69.28 -8.25 3.53
C LEU A 603 -68.48 -9.56 3.38
N ASN A 604 -67.44 -9.78 4.21
CA ASN A 604 -66.71 -11.05 4.25
C ASN A 604 -67.60 -12.16 4.82
N LEU A 605 -68.43 -11.86 5.82
CA LEU A 605 -69.41 -12.82 6.36
C LEU A 605 -70.49 -13.13 5.33
N GLN A 606 -70.94 -12.15 4.54
CA GLN A 606 -71.85 -12.39 3.42
C GLN A 606 -71.25 -13.40 2.43
N GLN A 607 -69.99 -13.23 1.99
CA GLN A 607 -69.34 -14.15 1.06
C GLN A 607 -69.20 -15.57 1.64
N MET A 608 -68.90 -15.67 2.93
CA MET A 608 -68.88 -16.96 3.63
C MET A 608 -70.29 -17.57 3.73
N MET A 609 -71.31 -16.76 3.99
CA MET A 609 -72.69 -17.21 4.09
C MET A 609 -73.32 -17.61 2.75
N GLU A 610 -72.91 -16.98 1.65
CA GLU A 610 -73.25 -17.42 0.29
C GLU A 610 -72.66 -18.82 0.01
N SER A 611 -71.40 -19.03 0.41
CA SER A 611 -70.75 -20.35 0.33
C SER A 611 -71.44 -21.39 1.21
N TYR A 612 -71.81 -21.01 2.44
CA TYR A 612 -72.58 -21.84 3.38
C TYR A 612 -73.97 -22.19 2.85
N SER A 613 -74.70 -21.22 2.29
CA SER A 613 -76.03 -21.45 1.72
C SER A 613 -75.98 -22.44 0.56
N SER A 614 -74.92 -22.40 -0.24
CA SER A 614 -74.72 -23.34 -1.35
C SER A 614 -74.51 -24.77 -0.84
N LEU A 615 -73.74 -24.95 0.24
CA LEU A 615 -73.57 -26.25 0.89
C LEU A 615 -74.87 -26.76 1.51
N ALA A 616 -75.62 -25.88 2.16
CA ALA A 616 -76.87 -26.24 2.82
C ALA A 616 -77.99 -26.59 1.83
N VAL A 617 -78.05 -25.93 0.68
CA VAL A 617 -79.00 -26.31 -0.40
C VAL A 617 -78.63 -27.66 -1.02
N ALA A 618 -77.35 -27.95 -1.20
CA ALA A 618 -76.93 -29.27 -1.67
C ALA A 618 -77.40 -30.39 -0.72
N ALA A 619 -77.29 -30.17 0.60
CA ALA A 619 -77.81 -31.10 1.61
C ALA A 619 -79.36 -31.20 1.55
N LEU A 620 -80.04 -30.07 1.35
CA LEU A 620 -81.50 -30.01 1.22
C LEU A 620 -82.02 -30.80 0.00
N GLU A 621 -81.36 -30.66 -1.15
CA GLU A 621 -81.73 -31.38 -2.38
C GLU A 621 -81.47 -32.88 -2.26
N ALA A 622 -80.38 -33.28 -1.60
CA ALA A 622 -80.10 -34.69 -1.32
C ALA A 622 -81.23 -35.31 -0.47
N TYR A 623 -81.71 -34.59 0.54
CA TYR A 623 -82.83 -35.04 1.37
C TYR A 623 -84.14 -35.17 0.59
N ILE A 624 -84.53 -34.12 -0.17
CA ILE A 624 -85.78 -34.13 -0.95
C ILE A 624 -85.79 -35.29 -1.96
N ARG A 625 -84.64 -35.55 -2.60
CA ARG A 625 -84.48 -36.65 -3.55
C ARG A 625 -84.61 -38.02 -2.87
N GLU A 626 -84.01 -38.21 -1.69
CA GLU A 626 -84.13 -39.49 -0.95
C GLU A 626 -85.59 -39.80 -0.58
N GLN A 627 -86.36 -38.78 -0.18
CA GLN A 627 -87.77 -38.95 0.16
C GLN A 627 -88.65 -39.25 -1.06
N SER A 628 -88.41 -38.59 -2.20
CA SER A 628 -89.20 -38.90 -3.42
C SER A 628 -88.96 -40.36 -3.85
N LEU A 629 -87.72 -40.84 -3.79
CA LEU A 629 -87.38 -42.24 -4.06
C LEU A 629 -88.07 -43.21 -3.11
N LYS A 630 -88.14 -42.90 -1.80
CA LYS A 630 -88.88 -43.73 -0.83
C LYS A 630 -90.36 -43.84 -1.16
N HIS A 631 -90.99 -42.75 -1.59
CA HIS A 631 -92.41 -42.74 -1.93
C HIS A 631 -92.71 -43.56 -3.20
N GLU A 632 -91.82 -43.48 -4.20
CA GLU A 632 -91.91 -44.26 -5.44
C GLU A 632 -91.75 -45.77 -5.19
N ILE A 633 -90.80 -46.17 -4.33
CA ILE A 633 -90.65 -47.57 -3.89
C ILE A 633 -91.89 -48.07 -3.15
N GLN A 634 -92.53 -47.20 -2.35
CA GLN A 634 -93.72 -47.57 -1.59
C GLN A 634 -94.94 -47.80 -2.49
N GLN A 635 -95.08 -47.04 -3.57
CA GLN A 635 -96.12 -47.28 -4.59
C GLN A 635 -95.89 -48.58 -5.37
N LEU A 636 -94.65 -48.86 -5.78
CA LEU A 636 -94.30 -50.14 -6.43
C LEU A 636 -94.60 -51.36 -5.54
N ARG A 637 -94.48 -51.21 -4.21
CA ARG A 637 -94.77 -52.27 -3.24
C ARG A 637 -96.28 -52.60 -3.15
N ILE A 638 -97.13 -51.60 -3.33
CA ILE A 638 -98.60 -51.74 -3.30
C ILE A 638 -99.10 -52.47 -4.55
N GLU A 639 -98.50 -52.21 -5.72
CA GLU A 639 -98.88 -52.86 -6.98
C GLU A 639 -98.55 -54.37 -7.00
N ILE A 640 -97.47 -54.78 -6.32
CA ILE A 640 -97.06 -56.20 -6.22
C ILE A 640 -97.97 -57.00 -5.25
N ASP A 641 -98.49 -56.37 -4.19
CA ASP A 641 -99.37 -57.04 -3.21
C ASP A 641 -100.80 -57.29 -3.77
N GLU A 642 -101.29 -56.42 -4.66
CA GLU A 642 -102.63 -56.55 -5.29
C GLU A 642 -102.72 -57.78 -6.22
N VAL A 643 -101.63 -58.10 -6.93
CA VAL A 643 -101.52 -59.28 -7.80
C VAL A 643 -101.52 -60.58 -6.99
N LYS A 644 -100.95 -60.58 -5.78
CA LYS A 644 -100.94 -61.74 -4.87
C LYS A 644 -102.32 -62.00 -4.26
N ARG A 645 -103.09 -60.95 -3.98
CA ARG A 645 -104.41 -61.01 -3.32
C ARG A 645 -105.51 -61.58 -4.21
N GLN A 646 -105.52 -61.27 -5.51
CA GLN A 646 -106.50 -61.85 -6.45
C GLN A 646 -106.38 -63.38 -6.57
N LYS A 647 -105.18 -63.94 -6.39
CA LYS A 647 -104.95 -65.39 -6.48
C LYS A 647 -105.48 -66.17 -5.26
N GLN A 648 -105.60 -65.54 -4.08
CA GLN A 648 -106.10 -66.17 -2.85
C GLN A 648 -107.63 -66.11 -2.68
N VAL A 649 -108.32 -65.23 -3.41
CA VAL A 649 -109.79 -65.07 -3.29
C VAL A 649 -110.55 -66.07 -4.17
N SER A 650 -109.96 -66.57 -5.26
CA SER A 650 -110.61 -67.63 -6.06
C SER A 650 -110.71 -68.98 -5.34
N GLU A 651 -109.93 -69.22 -4.28
CA GLU A 651 -109.94 -70.50 -3.54
C GLU A 651 -111.00 -70.59 -2.42
N ILE A 652 -111.66 -69.48 -2.03
CA ILE A 652 -112.53 -69.43 -0.82
C ILE A 652 -114.04 -69.47 -1.14
N VAL A 653 -114.45 -69.08 -2.35
CA VAL A 653 -115.88 -68.95 -2.70
C VAL A 653 -116.56 -70.30 -3.02
N ASP A 654 -115.78 -71.35 -3.31
CA ASP A 654 -116.29 -72.68 -3.66
C ASP A 654 -116.61 -73.60 -2.46
N SER A 655 -116.69 -73.09 -1.22
CA SER A 655 -116.92 -73.93 -0.03
C SER A 655 -118.41 -74.14 0.34
N ASP A 656 -118.80 -75.39 0.58
CA ASP A 656 -120.15 -75.84 0.98
C ASP A 656 -120.72 -75.13 2.23
N PHE A 657 -119.84 -74.61 3.10
CA PHE A 657 -120.21 -73.90 4.32
C PHE A 657 -120.94 -72.57 4.08
N PHE A 658 -120.69 -71.92 2.94
CA PHE A 658 -121.28 -70.61 2.60
C PHE A 658 -122.71 -70.75 2.00
N GLN A 659 -123.06 -71.92 1.46
CA GLN A 659 -124.40 -72.19 0.93
C GLN A 659 -125.43 -72.53 2.02
N ASP A 660 -125.04 -73.23 3.09
CA ASP A 660 -125.94 -73.62 4.20
C ASP A 660 -126.42 -72.41 5.04
N LEU A 661 -125.59 -71.36 5.11
CA LEU A 661 -125.90 -70.11 5.84
C LEU A 661 -127.05 -69.30 5.19
N GLN A 662 -127.18 -69.35 3.86
CA GLN A 662 -128.26 -68.66 3.13
C GLN A 662 -129.62 -69.36 3.28
N ALA A 663 -129.65 -70.68 3.44
CA ALA A 663 -130.90 -71.45 3.59
C ALA A 663 -131.60 -71.18 4.94
N LYS A 664 -130.83 -71.03 6.03
CA LYS A 664 -131.32 -70.68 7.38
C LYS A 664 -131.87 -69.26 7.49
N ALA A 665 -131.39 -68.33 6.67
CA ALA A 665 -131.91 -66.95 6.60
C ALA A 665 -133.30 -66.87 5.92
N ARG A 666 -133.67 -67.84 5.08
CA ARG A 666 -134.96 -67.87 4.35
C ARG A 666 -136.14 -68.37 5.20
N THR A 667 -135.91 -69.12 6.28
CA THR A 667 -136.98 -69.73 7.12
C THR A 667 -137.48 -68.82 8.25
N ILE A 668 -136.69 -67.81 8.67
CA ILE A 668 -137.04 -66.89 9.76
C ILE A 668 -137.90 -65.71 9.27
N ARG A 669 -137.91 -65.42 7.97
CA ARG A 669 -138.57 -64.25 7.39
C ARG A 669 -140.02 -64.50 6.91
N SER A 670 -140.53 -65.73 6.95
CA SER A 670 -141.86 -66.11 6.42
C SER A 670 -142.99 -66.27 7.47
N ARG A 671 -142.86 -65.73 8.70
CA ARG A 671 -143.87 -65.90 9.78
C ARG A 671 -144.48 -64.64 10.42
N ARG A 672 -144.26 -63.43 9.88
CA ARG A 672 -145.03 -62.23 10.25
C ARG A 672 -145.36 -61.42 8.99
N SER A 673 -146.66 -61.29 8.71
CA SER A 673 -147.34 -60.59 7.59
C SER A 673 -146.93 -61.05 6.17
N GLY A 674 -147.77 -61.64 5.31
CA GLY A 674 -149.23 -61.68 5.24
C GLY A 674 -149.72 -61.10 3.91
N GLY A 675 -149.69 -61.93 2.84
CA GLY A 675 -150.40 -61.79 1.55
C GLY A 675 -149.78 -60.82 0.52
N THR A 676 -149.65 -61.09 -0.78
CA THR A 676 -149.85 -62.24 -1.70
C THR A 676 -149.13 -61.82 -3.01
N PRO A 677 -148.50 -62.73 -3.79
CA PRO A 677 -147.65 -62.45 -4.98
C PRO A 677 -148.53 -62.43 -6.27
N PRO A 678 -148.07 -62.49 -7.55
CA PRO A 678 -146.76 -62.89 -8.10
C PRO A 678 -146.30 -62.16 -9.39
N THR A 679 -145.15 -62.58 -9.96
CA THR A 679 -144.98 -63.20 -11.31
C THR A 679 -144.27 -62.21 -12.25
N ASP A 680 -143.32 -62.54 -13.11
CA ASP A 680 -142.86 -63.84 -13.57
C ASP A 680 -141.54 -63.65 -14.36
N SER A 681 -140.69 -64.68 -14.31
CA SER A 681 -140.09 -65.30 -15.50
C SER A 681 -139.06 -64.57 -16.39
N PRO A 682 -138.24 -65.36 -17.11
CA PRO A 682 -136.80 -65.23 -16.97
C PRO A 682 -136.02 -65.20 -18.30
N ALA A 683 -134.72 -64.91 -18.18
CA ALA A 683 -133.63 -65.42 -19.03
C ALA A 683 -133.73 -65.10 -20.55
N PRO A 684 -132.80 -65.55 -21.41
CA PRO A 684 -131.45 -66.06 -21.15
C PRO A 684 -130.37 -65.44 -22.07
N ASP A 685 -129.16 -65.98 -21.90
CA ASP A 685 -128.22 -66.38 -22.94
C ASP A 685 -127.23 -65.41 -23.63
N ASP A 686 -126.02 -65.96 -23.64
CA ASP A 686 -125.05 -66.08 -24.72
C ASP A 686 -124.09 -64.93 -25.10
N LYS A 687 -122.82 -65.32 -24.97
CA LYS A 687 -121.76 -65.28 -25.99
C LYS A 687 -120.96 -64.00 -26.26
N ALA A 688 -119.66 -64.32 -26.35
CA ALA A 688 -118.73 -64.00 -27.43
C ALA A 688 -117.81 -62.78 -27.28
N SER A 689 -116.51 -63.13 -27.32
CA SER A 689 -115.45 -62.49 -28.11
C SER A 689 -115.03 -61.07 -27.72
N SER A 690 -113.88 -60.92 -27.07
CA SER A 690 -112.54 -60.81 -27.68
C SER A 690 -111.49 -60.59 -26.60
#